data_AF-A0A671MFC4-F1
#
_entry.id   AF-A0A671MFC4-F1
#
_cell.length_a   1.000
_cell.length_b   1.000
_cell.length_c   1.000
_cell.angle_alpha   90.00
_cell.angle_beta   90.00
_cell.angle_gamma   90.00
#
_symmetry.space_group_name_H-M   'P 1'
#
loop_
_entity.id
_entity.type
_entity.pdbx_description
1 polymer ?
#
loop_
_entity_poly.entity_id
_entity_poly.type
_entity_poly.pdbx_seq_one_letter_code
_entity_poly.pdbx_strand_id
1 'polypeptide(L)'
;LATWVDDAKFSVFTVNNFTLHCMWGNSSTVLFSYRRLKCADAPCQKSYPTNLNIKAFISSIASKNYYGAARTILSDNPLGLTCGMVCPTSDLCVGGCNLYASKEGPINIGGLQQFATEVFKQMGVPQIQNPDLPPPHQIPESYHTKIALIGCGPASISCASFLARLGYDDITVFEKQRFIGGLSSSEIPQFRLPYEVVQFEVDLMKDLGVKIVCDRGLGQDGMTLLSLKEEGYKAVFIGIGLPQANRHKLFDGLSTEQALYAFFLPLVTKASKPGMCGCRSALPELRGTVIVLGAGDMAFDCATSALRCGARRVFVVFRKGFTNIQAIPEDMELAKEEKCEFLPFLSPREVLLKAGRVHGMEFCRTEQTESGQWVEDEEQIIRLKADYIISAFGSLMNDPAVIEAMAPIRLNRWGLPELDPESMQTSEPWVFAGGDVAGLANTTVEAVNDGKQASWHMHRYLQVAPPTTSAAMIHRAFEQGWGFDLVTNVSPRIVRGTTSGPLFGPGQGSFLNIQLISEKTAAYWCQSVTELKADFPDNVSWTQLYNKADWTELAKMAEESGADALELNLSCPHGMGERGMGLACSQDPELVRNICRWVRKAVRIPFLAKLTPNVTNIVDIAKAAQEGGADGVTATNKVSGLMGLKADGSPWPGIGRGKRTTYGGVSGESVSAIEKALSGFPILATGGIDSAESGLQFLHAGAAVLQVCSAVQNQDFTVIEDYCAGLKALLYLRSLEELQDWNGQSPPTARHQKGKPVATLEEARGRVRDFTAVLQHPFTDDYPSPAFLSRLPKKPIKIKNECCYDASYWQAKDISLVHLIFPLETVMNISTQNCDAIVFDPETHLPTIQDSCTGCTLCLSVCPIVDCIKMVARTTPYVPKRGLPQAVEPVC
;
A
#
# COMPACT_ATOMS: atom_id res chain seq x y z
N LEU A 1 -8.73 14.25 18.40
CA LEU A 1 -7.63 14.11 17.41
C LEU A 1 -6.27 13.94 18.10
N ALA A 2 -5.85 14.83 19.01
CA ALA A 2 -4.60 14.65 19.77
C ALA A 2 -4.57 13.40 20.69
N THR A 3 -5.72 12.97 21.23
CA THR A 3 -5.84 11.77 22.06
C THR A 3 -5.81 10.44 21.29
N TRP A 4 -5.97 10.45 19.97
CA TRP A 4 -5.92 9.24 19.14
C TRP A 4 -4.49 8.81 18.82
N VAL A 5 -3.52 9.73 18.87
CA VAL A 5 -2.14 9.46 18.48
C VAL A 5 -1.36 8.77 19.61
N ASP A 6 -1.78 8.92 20.87
CA ASP A 6 -1.13 8.25 21.99
C ASP A 6 -1.72 6.85 22.29
N ASP A 7 -3.01 6.60 22.08
CA ASP A 7 -3.60 5.26 22.29
C ASP A 7 -3.44 4.30 21.08
N ALA A 8 -3.11 4.84 19.90
CA ALA A 8 -2.69 4.04 18.74
C ALA A 8 -1.21 3.63 18.80
N LYS A 9 -0.46 4.09 19.81
CA LYS A 9 0.86 3.55 20.14
C LYS A 9 0.63 2.23 20.89
N PHE A 10 0.95 1.12 20.21
CA PHE A 10 1.32 -0.16 20.81
C PHE A 10 0.40 -0.63 21.96
N SER A 11 -0.86 -0.94 21.64
CA SER A 11 -1.67 -1.77 22.54
C SER A 11 -2.09 -3.04 21.81
N VAL A 12 -1.17 -4.02 21.82
CA VAL A 12 -1.39 -5.39 21.36
C VAL A 12 -2.06 -6.15 22.51
N PHE A 13 -3.39 -6.34 22.42
CA PHE A 13 -4.08 -7.25 23.34
C PHE A 13 -4.21 -8.61 22.66
N THR A 14 -3.70 -9.63 23.34
CA THR A 14 -3.47 -10.97 22.79
C THR A 14 -4.51 -11.97 23.24
N VAL A 15 -4.97 -12.81 22.31
CA VAL A 15 -5.44 -14.17 22.59
C VAL A 15 -4.73 -15.12 21.59
N ASN A 16 -4.57 -16.39 21.94
CA ASN A 16 -3.72 -17.39 21.28
C ASN A 16 -3.70 -17.38 19.74
N ASN A 17 -2.49 -17.43 19.17
CA ASN A 17 -2.16 -17.54 17.74
C ASN A 17 -2.69 -16.45 16.77
N PHE A 18 -3.35 -15.39 17.25
CA PHE A 18 -3.71 -14.25 16.40
C PHE A 18 -2.51 -13.35 16.07
N THR A 19 -2.51 -12.73 14.89
CA THR A 19 -1.46 -11.81 14.44
C THR A 19 -1.24 -10.68 15.45
N LEU A 20 -0.02 -10.56 15.99
CA LEU A 20 0.34 -9.58 17.03
C LEU A 20 0.45 -8.15 16.47
N HIS A 21 0.94 -7.98 15.24
CA HIS A 21 1.14 -6.67 14.64
C HIS A 21 -0.16 -5.86 14.44
N CYS A 22 -0.01 -4.52 14.40
CA CYS A 22 -1.08 -3.58 14.08
C CYS A 22 -1.58 -3.80 12.64
N MET A 23 -2.57 -4.68 12.46
CA MET A 23 -3.32 -4.78 11.20
C MET A 23 -4.26 -3.57 11.07
N TRP A 24 -4.46 -3.09 9.85
CA TRP A 24 -5.28 -1.91 9.60
C TRP A 24 -6.51 -2.28 8.77
N GLY A 25 -7.68 -1.84 9.20
CA GLY A 25 -8.91 -1.93 8.40
C GLY A 25 -8.97 -0.78 7.38
N ASN A 26 -9.78 -0.94 6.33
CA ASN A 26 -9.92 0.02 5.23
C ASN A 26 -10.00 1.50 5.68
N SER A 27 -10.79 1.80 6.72
CA SER A 27 -10.99 3.17 7.22
C SER A 27 -9.72 3.79 7.81
N SER A 28 -9.03 3.02 8.65
CA SER A 28 -7.84 3.48 9.37
C SER A 28 -6.65 3.60 8.39
N THR A 29 -6.51 2.67 7.46
CA THR A 29 -5.46 2.72 6.42
C THR A 29 -5.57 3.97 5.56
N VAL A 30 -6.77 4.25 5.04
CA VAL A 30 -6.99 5.43 4.18
C VAL A 30 -6.68 6.70 4.97
N LEU A 31 -7.18 6.85 6.19
CA LEU A 31 -6.91 8.02 7.03
C LEU A 31 -5.40 8.23 7.29
N PHE A 32 -4.67 7.17 7.62
CA PHE A 32 -3.23 7.27 7.88
C PHE A 32 -2.42 7.54 6.62
N SER A 33 -2.87 7.04 5.46
CA SER A 33 -2.23 7.33 4.17
C SER A 33 -2.32 8.81 3.76
N TYR A 34 -3.36 9.54 4.20
CA TYR A 34 -3.50 10.98 4.00
C TYR A 34 -2.54 11.83 4.85
N ARG A 35 -2.04 11.31 5.99
CA ARG A 35 -1.12 12.04 6.87
C ARG A 35 0.27 12.23 6.26
N ARG A 36 0.70 11.34 5.36
CA ARG A 36 2.07 11.34 4.82
C ARG A 36 2.34 12.57 3.98
N LEU A 37 3.56 13.12 4.04
CA LEU A 37 3.95 14.35 3.32
C LEU A 37 4.17 14.18 1.80
N LYS A 38 4.29 12.94 1.31
CA LYS A 38 4.57 12.62 -0.11
C LYS A 38 5.89 13.24 -0.61
N CYS A 39 6.91 13.19 0.26
CA CYS A 39 8.21 13.84 0.10
C CYS A 39 8.85 13.53 -1.27
N ALA A 40 9.35 14.56 -1.97
CA ALA A 40 10.31 14.35 -3.05
C ALA A 40 11.62 13.79 -2.48
N ASP A 41 12.31 12.94 -3.26
CA ASP A 41 13.60 12.34 -2.86
C ASP A 41 13.54 11.71 -1.45
N ALA A 42 12.48 10.93 -1.22
CA ALA A 42 12.01 10.60 0.11
C ALA A 42 13.08 9.85 0.92
N PRO A 43 13.47 10.35 2.12
CA PRO A 43 14.48 9.68 2.93
C PRO A 43 14.03 8.29 3.38
N CYS A 44 12.72 8.08 3.60
CA CYS A 44 12.19 6.75 3.89
C CYS A 44 12.45 5.73 2.77
N GLN A 45 12.47 6.15 1.50
CA GLN A 45 12.80 5.28 0.36
C GLN A 45 14.29 4.97 0.33
N LYS A 46 15.15 5.97 0.57
CA LYS A 46 16.61 5.80 0.66
C LYS A 46 17.02 4.86 1.81
N SER A 47 16.25 4.87 2.89
CA SER A 47 16.44 3.99 4.05
C SER A 47 15.75 2.63 3.90
N TYR A 48 15.11 2.33 2.77
CA TYR A 48 14.53 1.02 2.49
C TYR A 48 15.48 0.22 1.57
N PRO A 49 15.97 -0.97 1.98
CA PRO A 49 17.03 -1.66 1.22
C PRO A 49 16.71 -1.95 -0.25
N THR A 50 15.47 -2.31 -0.59
CA THR A 50 15.08 -2.54 -2.00
C THR A 50 14.75 -1.27 -2.78
N ASN A 51 14.93 -0.09 -2.18
CA ASN A 51 14.61 1.24 -2.71
C ASN A 51 13.13 1.43 -3.11
N LEU A 52 12.23 0.77 -2.37
CA LEU A 52 10.79 0.80 -2.55
C LEU A 52 10.26 2.23 -2.73
N ASN A 53 9.47 2.48 -3.77
CA ASN A 53 8.85 3.78 -4.00
C ASN A 53 7.68 4.04 -3.01
N ILE A 54 8.03 4.34 -1.76
CA ILE A 54 7.11 4.59 -0.64
C ILE A 54 6.17 5.77 -0.92
N LYS A 55 6.67 6.78 -1.65
CA LYS A 55 5.86 7.89 -2.12
C LYS A 55 4.76 7.43 -3.07
N ALA A 56 5.06 6.58 -4.04
CA ALA A 56 4.07 6.12 -5.01
C ALA A 56 3.03 5.21 -4.37
N PHE A 57 3.42 4.13 -3.68
CA PHE A 57 2.44 3.15 -3.22
C PHE A 57 1.48 3.72 -2.16
N ILE A 58 1.95 4.57 -1.25
CA ILE A 58 1.03 5.20 -0.29
C ILE A 58 0.15 6.28 -0.99
N SER A 59 0.55 6.80 -2.16
CA SER A 59 -0.35 7.63 -3.00
C SER A 59 -1.52 6.82 -3.49
N SER A 60 -1.21 5.63 -4.01
CA SER A 60 -2.21 4.69 -4.47
C SER A 60 -3.15 4.25 -3.35
N ILE A 61 -2.66 4.02 -2.13
CA ILE A 61 -3.55 3.73 -0.98
C ILE A 61 -4.48 4.91 -0.68
N ALA A 62 -3.97 6.15 -0.69
CA ALA A 62 -4.77 7.34 -0.40
C ALA A 62 -5.85 7.60 -1.47
N SER A 63 -5.61 7.22 -2.72
CA SER A 63 -6.58 7.28 -3.84
C SER A 63 -7.45 6.02 -3.95
N LYS A 64 -7.40 5.11 -2.95
CA LYS A 64 -8.05 3.79 -2.92
C LYS A 64 -7.68 2.84 -4.08
N ASN A 65 -6.54 3.08 -4.73
CA ASN A 65 -5.95 2.16 -5.69
C ASN A 65 -5.02 1.16 -5.00
N TYR A 66 -5.61 0.16 -4.33
CA TYR A 66 -4.83 -0.86 -3.61
C TYR A 66 -4.04 -1.77 -4.55
N TYR A 67 -4.55 -2.05 -5.75
CA TYR A 67 -3.84 -2.77 -6.80
C TYR A 67 -2.58 -2.02 -7.26
N GLY A 68 -2.68 -0.72 -7.56
CA GLY A 68 -1.52 0.08 -7.96
C GLY A 68 -0.49 0.20 -6.84
N ALA A 69 -0.94 0.26 -5.59
CA ALA A 69 -0.06 0.21 -4.43
C ALA A 69 0.70 -1.12 -4.36
N ALA A 70 -0.02 -2.25 -4.41
CA ALA A 70 0.58 -3.58 -4.39
C ALA A 70 1.51 -3.82 -5.58
N ARG A 71 1.13 -3.39 -6.79
CA ARG A 71 1.99 -3.44 -7.98
C ARG A 71 3.28 -2.68 -7.75
N THR A 72 3.22 -1.44 -7.26
CA THR A 72 4.41 -0.64 -6.93
C THR A 72 5.29 -1.35 -5.91
N ILE A 73 4.68 -1.94 -4.88
CA ILE A 73 5.41 -2.68 -3.84
C ILE A 73 6.13 -3.89 -4.44
N LEU A 74 5.40 -4.73 -5.15
CA LEU A 74 5.88 -6.01 -5.69
C LEU A 74 6.86 -5.80 -6.86
N SER A 75 6.81 -4.67 -7.56
CA SER A 75 7.80 -4.29 -8.57
C SER A 75 9.21 -4.20 -7.97
N ASP A 76 9.34 -3.60 -6.79
CA ASP A 76 10.64 -3.41 -6.13
C ASP A 76 10.99 -4.51 -5.13
N ASN A 77 9.98 -5.15 -4.53
CA ASN A 77 10.13 -6.17 -3.50
C ASN A 77 9.14 -7.33 -3.74
N PRO A 78 9.58 -8.46 -4.34
CA PRO A 78 8.75 -9.63 -4.57
C PRO A 78 8.15 -10.26 -3.30
N LEU A 79 8.72 -9.96 -2.12
CA LEU A 79 8.22 -10.38 -0.81
C LEU A 79 7.56 -9.20 -0.07
N GLY A 80 6.77 -8.42 -0.81
CA GLY A 80 6.14 -7.20 -0.33
C GLY A 80 5.24 -7.38 0.89
N LEU A 81 4.48 -8.48 0.97
CA LEU A 81 3.58 -8.73 2.09
C LEU A 81 4.36 -9.21 3.32
N THR A 82 5.30 -10.13 3.14
CA THR A 82 6.20 -10.59 4.20
C THR A 82 6.95 -9.41 4.83
N CYS A 83 7.62 -8.58 4.01
CA CYS A 83 8.35 -7.42 4.49
C CYS A 83 7.43 -6.37 5.14
N GLY A 84 6.19 -6.21 4.67
CA GLY A 84 5.21 -5.34 5.33
C GLY A 84 4.91 -5.76 6.78
N MET A 85 5.00 -7.06 7.07
CA MET A 85 4.71 -7.62 8.40
C MET A 85 5.94 -7.66 9.32
N VAL A 86 7.13 -7.99 8.81
CA VAL A 86 8.29 -8.34 9.65
C VAL A 86 9.45 -7.35 9.60
N CYS A 87 9.42 -6.35 8.72
CA CYS A 87 10.55 -5.43 8.59
C CYS A 87 10.78 -4.65 9.89
N PRO A 88 12.05 -4.50 10.32
CA PRO A 88 12.41 -3.63 11.44
C PRO A 88 12.36 -2.16 11.03
N THR A 89 11.15 -1.64 10.84
CA THR A 89 10.97 -0.37 10.13
C THR A 89 11.60 0.84 10.84
N SER A 90 11.69 0.81 12.17
CA SER A 90 12.30 1.84 13.02
C SER A 90 13.78 2.07 12.70
N ASP A 91 14.52 1.00 12.41
CA ASP A 91 15.92 1.05 11.97
C ASP A 91 16.08 1.24 10.46
N LEU A 92 14.97 1.24 9.71
CA LEU A 92 14.93 1.36 8.25
C LEU A 92 14.11 2.59 7.83
N CYS A 93 13.08 2.38 7.01
CA CYS A 93 12.29 3.44 6.37
C CYS A 93 11.55 4.38 7.33
N VAL A 94 11.10 3.90 8.49
CA VAL A 94 10.38 4.71 9.48
C VAL A 94 11.35 5.57 10.26
N GLY A 95 12.56 5.07 10.55
CA GLY A 95 13.65 5.86 11.14
C GLY A 95 14.06 7.06 10.28
N GLY A 96 14.01 6.92 8.96
CA GLY A 96 14.25 8.00 8.00
C GLY A 96 13.05 8.90 7.70
N CYS A 97 11.88 8.70 8.33
CA CYS A 97 10.67 9.42 7.94
C CYS A 97 10.70 10.90 8.40
N ASN A 98 10.49 11.85 7.47
CA ASN A 98 10.42 13.28 7.79
C ASN A 98 9.36 13.65 8.85
N LEU A 99 8.27 12.87 8.96
CA LEU A 99 7.24 13.11 9.97
C LEU A 99 7.67 12.76 11.40
N TYR A 100 8.80 12.10 11.57
CA TYR A 100 9.44 11.95 12.87
C TYR A 100 9.72 13.32 13.54
N ALA A 101 9.94 14.37 12.75
CA ALA A 101 10.11 15.74 13.24
C ALA A 101 8.79 16.40 13.73
N SER A 102 7.66 15.72 13.63
CA SER A 102 6.35 16.19 14.08
C SER A 102 5.95 15.52 15.41
N LYS A 103 5.11 16.19 16.20
CA LYS A 103 4.57 15.61 17.44
C LYS A 103 3.76 14.33 17.22
N GLU A 104 3.20 14.15 16.03
CA GLU A 104 2.38 13.00 15.74
C GLU A 104 3.16 11.73 15.33
N GLY A 105 4.48 11.86 15.18
CA GLY A 105 5.39 10.76 14.86
C GLY A 105 5.42 10.35 13.37
N PRO A 106 6.29 9.39 13.03
CA PRO A 106 6.49 8.92 11.66
C PRO A 106 5.30 8.10 11.14
N ILE A 107 5.28 7.85 9.82
CA ILE A 107 4.24 7.02 9.18
C ILE A 107 4.48 5.54 9.48
N ASN A 108 3.42 4.78 9.74
CA ASN A 108 3.49 3.31 9.79
C ASN A 108 3.59 2.73 8.37
N ILE A 109 4.80 2.71 7.81
CA ILE A 109 5.05 2.29 6.42
C ILE A 109 4.78 0.79 6.24
N GLY A 110 5.22 -0.05 7.20
CA GLY A 110 5.04 -1.50 7.17
C GLY A 110 3.56 -1.91 7.14
N GLY A 111 2.74 -1.35 8.03
CA GLY A 111 1.30 -1.64 8.08
C GLY A 111 0.54 -1.21 6.80
N LEU A 112 0.95 -0.12 6.16
CA LEU A 112 0.38 0.32 4.87
C LEU A 112 0.79 -0.62 3.72
N GLN A 113 2.03 -1.08 3.71
CA GLN A 113 2.55 -2.06 2.76
C GLN A 113 1.84 -3.41 2.91
N GLN A 114 1.67 -3.88 4.16
CA GLN A 114 0.91 -5.08 4.49
C GLN A 114 -0.53 -4.98 3.96
N PHE A 115 -1.24 -3.90 4.30
CA PHE A 115 -2.63 -3.72 3.90
C PHE A 115 -2.83 -3.79 2.38
N ALA A 116 -2.05 -3.02 1.61
CA ALA A 116 -2.21 -3.00 0.15
C ALA A 116 -1.97 -4.37 -0.48
N THR A 117 -0.95 -5.08 -0.01
CA THR A 117 -0.58 -6.39 -0.56
C THR A 117 -1.54 -7.49 -0.10
N GLU A 118 -2.12 -7.39 1.10
CA GLU A 118 -3.19 -8.29 1.57
C GLU A 118 -4.46 -8.13 0.73
N VAL A 119 -4.87 -6.89 0.42
CA VAL A 119 -6.01 -6.66 -0.48
C VAL A 119 -5.72 -7.24 -1.86
N PHE A 120 -4.50 -7.09 -2.39
CA PHE A 120 -4.11 -7.69 -3.67
C PHE A 120 -4.14 -9.23 -3.64
N LYS A 121 -3.64 -9.87 -2.57
CA LYS A 121 -3.80 -11.31 -2.31
C LYS A 121 -5.27 -11.72 -2.36
N GLN A 122 -6.16 -10.94 -1.74
CA GLN A 122 -7.61 -11.19 -1.77
C GLN A 122 -8.25 -10.97 -3.14
N MET A 123 -7.65 -10.19 -4.05
CA MET A 123 -8.14 -10.05 -5.43
C MET A 123 -7.94 -11.33 -6.26
N GLY A 124 -6.94 -12.16 -5.92
CA GLY A 124 -6.66 -13.43 -6.61
C GLY A 124 -6.15 -13.24 -8.03
N VAL A 125 -5.39 -12.17 -8.29
CA VAL A 125 -4.80 -11.86 -9.60
C VAL A 125 -3.41 -12.51 -9.68
N PRO A 126 -3.15 -13.36 -10.70
CA PRO A 126 -1.83 -13.97 -10.86
C PRO A 126 -0.80 -12.95 -11.37
N GLN A 127 0.49 -13.22 -11.12
CA GLN A 127 1.55 -12.48 -11.79
C GLN A 127 1.65 -12.95 -13.25
N ILE A 128 1.98 -12.06 -14.18
CA ILE A 128 2.16 -12.42 -15.59
C ILE A 128 3.57 -12.05 -16.05
N GLN A 129 4.06 -12.74 -17.08
CA GLN A 129 5.25 -12.33 -17.82
C GLN A 129 5.11 -10.88 -18.30
N ASN A 130 6.23 -10.16 -18.36
CA ASN A 130 6.23 -8.77 -18.80
C ASN A 130 5.64 -8.69 -20.23
N PRO A 131 4.50 -7.99 -20.44
CA PRO A 131 3.84 -7.92 -21.74
C PRO A 131 4.69 -7.29 -22.85
N ASP A 132 5.72 -6.52 -22.47
CA ASP A 132 6.62 -5.84 -23.40
C ASP A 132 7.78 -6.74 -23.86
N LEU A 133 7.89 -7.97 -23.33
CA LEU A 133 8.86 -8.95 -23.84
C LEU A 133 8.50 -9.38 -25.27
N PRO A 134 9.50 -9.67 -26.12
CA PRO A 134 9.25 -10.28 -27.42
C PRO A 134 8.44 -11.57 -27.25
N PRO A 135 7.61 -11.95 -28.25
CA PRO A 135 6.96 -13.24 -28.25
C PRO A 135 7.99 -14.37 -28.03
N PRO A 136 7.64 -15.50 -27.40
CA PRO A 136 8.60 -16.54 -27.06
C PRO A 136 9.52 -17.01 -28.21
N HIS A 137 9.03 -16.98 -29.46
CA HIS A 137 9.80 -17.35 -30.65
C HIS A 137 10.83 -16.29 -31.12
N GLN A 138 10.84 -15.10 -30.52
CA GLN A 138 11.73 -13.98 -30.83
C GLN A 138 12.64 -13.61 -29.66
N ILE A 139 12.49 -14.27 -28.52
CA ILE A 139 13.36 -14.09 -27.37
C ILE A 139 14.76 -14.64 -27.75
N PRO A 140 15.85 -13.89 -27.52
CA PRO A 140 17.20 -14.37 -27.83
C PRO A 140 17.56 -15.65 -27.06
N GLU A 141 18.36 -16.51 -27.68
CA GLU A 141 18.84 -17.79 -27.08
C GLU A 141 19.45 -17.62 -25.68
N SER A 142 20.05 -16.46 -25.40
CA SER A 142 20.60 -16.14 -24.08
C SER A 142 19.59 -16.20 -22.94
N TYR A 143 18.29 -16.02 -23.20
CA TYR A 143 17.23 -16.09 -22.18
C TYR A 143 16.76 -17.53 -21.90
N HIS A 144 17.06 -18.48 -22.79
CA HIS A 144 16.85 -19.93 -22.58
C HIS A 144 17.98 -20.58 -21.77
N THR A 145 18.87 -19.75 -21.24
CA THR A 145 20.00 -20.18 -20.42
C THR A 145 19.52 -20.82 -19.12
N LYS A 146 20.04 -22.01 -18.82
CA LYS A 146 19.78 -22.71 -17.55
C LYS A 146 20.39 -21.96 -16.37
N ILE A 147 19.55 -21.56 -15.42
CA ILE A 147 19.94 -20.87 -14.18
C ILE A 147 19.51 -21.68 -12.95
N ALA A 148 20.43 -21.90 -12.02
CA ALA A 148 20.16 -22.57 -10.75
C ALA A 148 20.22 -21.58 -9.58
N LEU A 149 19.28 -21.71 -8.65
CA LEU A 149 19.33 -21.03 -7.35
C LEU A 149 19.28 -22.08 -6.25
N ILE A 150 20.03 -21.86 -5.17
CA ILE A 150 20.17 -22.84 -4.09
C ILE A 150 19.63 -22.24 -2.79
N GLY A 151 18.67 -22.92 -2.17
CA GLY A 151 17.85 -22.44 -1.05
C GLY A 151 16.63 -21.67 -1.56
N CYS A 152 15.44 -21.99 -1.09
CA CYS A 152 14.17 -21.31 -1.40
C CYS A 152 13.81 -20.32 -0.29
N GLY A 153 14.79 -19.52 0.14
CA GLY A 153 14.59 -18.39 1.06
C GLY A 153 14.36 -17.06 0.34
N PRO A 154 14.18 -15.95 1.09
CA PRO A 154 13.90 -14.62 0.55
C PRO A 154 14.84 -14.16 -0.58
N ALA A 155 16.15 -14.41 -0.44
CA ALA A 155 17.15 -13.99 -1.43
C ALA A 155 16.95 -14.67 -2.78
N SER A 156 16.79 -16.00 -2.79
CA SER A 156 16.57 -16.75 -4.03
C SER A 156 15.20 -16.50 -4.64
N ILE A 157 14.15 -16.35 -3.82
CA ILE A 157 12.81 -15.99 -4.32
C ILE A 157 12.87 -14.65 -5.06
N SER A 158 13.56 -13.66 -4.47
CA SER A 158 13.77 -12.36 -5.11
C SER A 158 14.56 -12.49 -6.42
N CYS A 159 15.73 -13.14 -6.38
CA CYS A 159 16.60 -13.30 -7.55
C CYS A 159 15.88 -14.01 -8.71
N ALA A 160 15.21 -15.14 -8.43
CA ALA A 160 14.44 -15.87 -9.43
C ALA A 160 13.29 -15.06 -10.00
N SER A 161 12.57 -14.30 -9.16
CA SER A 161 11.47 -13.44 -9.60
C SER A 161 11.95 -12.36 -10.58
N PHE A 162 13.05 -11.67 -10.27
CA PHE A 162 13.58 -10.63 -11.14
C PHE A 162 14.17 -11.19 -12.44
N LEU A 163 14.87 -12.33 -12.39
CA LEU A 163 15.32 -13.03 -13.61
C LEU A 163 14.13 -13.44 -14.48
N ALA A 164 13.08 -14.01 -13.89
CA ALA A 164 11.89 -14.41 -14.66
C ALA A 164 11.19 -13.19 -15.28
N ARG A 165 11.14 -12.04 -14.58
CA ARG A 165 10.61 -10.77 -15.12
C ARG A 165 11.42 -10.23 -16.29
N LEU A 166 12.73 -10.46 -16.31
CA LEU A 166 13.62 -10.09 -17.41
C LEU A 166 13.44 -11.00 -18.63
N GLY A 167 12.79 -12.16 -18.48
CA GLY A 167 12.43 -13.07 -19.57
C GLY A 167 13.18 -14.40 -19.58
N TYR A 168 14.01 -14.70 -18.55
CA TYR A 168 14.63 -16.02 -18.44
C TYR A 168 13.57 -17.08 -18.12
N ASP A 169 13.52 -18.17 -18.89
CA ASP A 169 12.47 -19.19 -18.77
C ASP A 169 12.94 -20.54 -18.19
N ASP A 170 14.26 -20.78 -18.13
CA ASP A 170 14.83 -21.99 -17.50
C ASP A 170 15.50 -21.69 -16.15
N ILE A 171 14.67 -21.30 -15.17
CA ILE A 171 15.08 -21.02 -13.79
C ILE A 171 14.63 -22.16 -12.87
N THR A 172 15.56 -22.73 -12.09
CA THR A 172 15.26 -23.77 -11.10
C THR A 172 15.83 -23.43 -9.73
N VAL A 173 14.97 -23.39 -8.71
CA VAL A 173 15.34 -23.26 -7.29
C VAL A 173 15.42 -24.64 -6.64
N PHE A 174 16.55 -24.97 -6.04
CA PHE A 174 16.78 -26.22 -5.31
C PHE A 174 16.71 -25.96 -3.80
N GLU A 175 15.78 -26.61 -3.10
CA GLU A 175 15.55 -26.46 -1.66
C GLU A 175 15.89 -27.75 -0.92
N LYS A 176 16.72 -27.64 0.12
CA LYS A 176 17.14 -28.77 0.98
C LYS A 176 15.97 -29.42 1.72
N GLN A 177 15.02 -28.60 2.17
CA GLN A 177 13.89 -29.03 2.99
C GLN A 177 12.67 -29.41 2.12
N ARG A 178 11.65 -29.95 2.79
CA ARG A 178 10.33 -30.25 2.19
C ARG A 178 9.38 -29.05 2.13
N PHE A 179 9.80 -27.92 2.67
CA PHE A 179 9.02 -26.69 2.73
C PHE A 179 9.80 -25.57 2.04
N ILE A 180 9.05 -24.59 1.55
CA ILE A 180 9.56 -23.39 0.88
C ILE A 180 9.58 -22.18 1.83
N GLY A 181 10.29 -21.11 1.47
CA GLY A 181 10.26 -19.82 2.15
C GLY A 181 11.38 -19.57 3.17
N GLY A 182 12.28 -20.54 3.38
CA GLY A 182 13.39 -20.39 4.33
C GLY A 182 12.94 -20.02 5.75
N LEU A 183 13.65 -19.08 6.39
CA LEU A 183 13.37 -18.62 7.76
C LEU A 183 11.96 -18.02 7.93
N SER A 184 11.41 -17.39 6.89
CA SER A 184 10.03 -16.88 6.89
C SER A 184 9.01 -17.99 7.19
N SER A 185 9.32 -19.22 6.77
CA SER A 185 8.51 -20.40 7.10
C SER A 185 8.99 -21.07 8.38
N SER A 186 10.28 -21.34 8.51
CA SER A 186 10.81 -22.22 9.55
C SER A 186 10.97 -21.58 10.92
N GLU A 187 11.16 -20.27 11.02
CA GLU A 187 11.54 -19.65 12.30
C GLU A 187 10.63 -18.48 12.70
N ILE A 188 10.26 -17.61 11.75
CA ILE A 188 9.37 -16.48 12.08
C ILE A 188 8.02 -17.04 12.55
N PRO A 189 7.55 -16.73 13.77
CA PRO A 189 6.34 -17.33 14.30
C PRO A 189 5.07 -17.00 13.49
N GLN A 190 4.10 -17.92 13.47
CA GLN A 190 2.82 -17.76 12.77
C GLN A 190 2.07 -16.48 13.18
N PHE A 191 2.17 -16.06 14.43
CA PHE A 191 1.53 -14.86 14.96
C PHE A 191 2.23 -13.55 14.55
N ARG A 192 3.41 -13.61 13.92
CA ARG A 192 4.04 -12.46 13.24
C ARG A 192 3.88 -12.56 11.73
N LEU A 193 4.13 -13.74 11.18
CA LEU A 193 4.08 -14.01 9.74
C LEU A 193 3.28 -15.29 9.44
N PRO A 194 2.03 -15.15 8.98
CA PRO A 194 1.22 -16.28 8.54
C PRO A 194 1.84 -17.04 7.37
N TYR A 195 1.85 -18.37 7.40
CA TYR A 195 2.45 -19.17 6.33
C TYR A 195 1.84 -18.92 4.94
N GLU A 196 0.53 -18.66 4.88
CA GLU A 196 -0.17 -18.37 3.62
C GLU A 196 0.34 -17.12 2.89
N VAL A 197 0.99 -16.19 3.62
CA VAL A 197 1.67 -15.03 3.02
C VAL A 197 2.88 -15.49 2.22
N VAL A 198 3.70 -16.35 2.81
CA VAL A 198 4.90 -16.89 2.17
C VAL A 198 4.52 -17.74 0.96
N GLN A 199 3.48 -18.57 1.10
CA GLN A 199 2.94 -19.37 0.01
C GLN A 199 2.46 -18.49 -1.16
N PHE A 200 1.70 -17.44 -0.86
CA PHE A 200 1.22 -16.47 -1.86
C PHE A 200 2.37 -15.85 -2.66
N GLU A 201 3.43 -15.37 -2.00
CA GLU A 201 4.56 -14.73 -2.69
C GLU A 201 5.37 -15.72 -3.55
N VAL A 202 5.53 -16.96 -3.08
CA VAL A 202 6.16 -18.02 -3.86
C VAL A 202 5.30 -18.43 -5.06
N ASP A 203 3.98 -18.44 -4.93
CA ASP A 203 3.09 -18.76 -6.05
C ASP A 203 3.11 -17.66 -7.12
N LEU A 204 3.19 -16.38 -6.74
CA LEU A 204 3.44 -15.30 -7.71
C LEU A 204 4.75 -15.51 -8.49
N MET A 205 5.81 -15.97 -7.84
CA MET A 205 7.07 -16.31 -8.51
C MET A 205 6.90 -17.48 -9.49
N LYS A 206 6.14 -18.52 -9.10
CA LYS A 206 5.85 -19.67 -9.98
C LYS A 206 4.98 -19.30 -11.17
N ASP A 207 4.08 -18.32 -11.05
CA ASP A 207 3.29 -17.82 -12.17
C ASP A 207 4.17 -17.32 -13.33
N LEU A 208 5.42 -16.92 -13.05
CA LEU A 208 6.41 -16.53 -14.07
C LEU A 208 7.16 -17.71 -14.73
N GLY A 209 6.93 -18.95 -14.27
CA GLY A 209 7.56 -20.16 -14.79
C GLY A 209 8.73 -20.71 -13.97
N VAL A 210 9.06 -20.09 -12.83
CA VAL A 210 10.14 -20.55 -11.95
C VAL A 210 9.81 -21.94 -11.37
N LYS A 211 10.75 -22.88 -11.51
CA LYS A 211 10.62 -24.25 -10.98
C LYS A 211 11.23 -24.34 -9.58
N ILE A 212 10.61 -25.12 -8.70
CA ILE A 212 11.15 -25.42 -7.36
C ILE A 212 11.26 -26.93 -7.19
N VAL A 213 12.43 -27.39 -6.76
CA VAL A 213 12.73 -28.79 -6.46
C VAL A 213 13.16 -28.89 -5.01
N CYS A 214 12.27 -29.41 -4.16
CA CYS A 214 12.54 -29.68 -2.73
C CYS A 214 13.35 -30.97 -2.54
N ASP A 215 13.78 -31.22 -1.30
CA ASP A 215 14.65 -32.34 -0.90
C ASP A 215 15.96 -32.42 -1.72
N ARG A 216 16.46 -31.28 -2.22
CA ARG A 216 17.71 -31.19 -2.99
C ARG A 216 18.46 -29.93 -2.60
N GLY A 217 19.64 -30.08 -1.99
CA GLY A 217 20.46 -28.97 -1.52
C GLY A 217 21.96 -29.19 -1.74
N LEU A 218 22.73 -28.12 -1.62
CA LEU A 218 24.18 -28.17 -1.78
C LEU A 218 24.81 -29.11 -0.73
N GLY A 219 25.70 -30.00 -1.17
CA GLY A 219 26.31 -31.03 -0.33
C GLY A 219 25.42 -32.25 -0.08
N GLN A 220 24.21 -32.32 -0.64
CA GLN A 220 23.33 -33.50 -0.62
C GLN A 220 23.31 -34.20 -1.97
N ASP A 221 23.29 -35.53 -1.96
CA ASP A 221 23.16 -36.38 -3.16
C ASP A 221 24.13 -36.02 -4.30
N GLY A 222 25.35 -35.59 -3.94
CA GLY A 222 26.40 -35.21 -4.89
C GLY A 222 26.25 -33.81 -5.51
N MET A 223 25.25 -33.01 -5.13
CA MET A 223 25.08 -31.65 -5.63
C MET A 223 26.21 -30.72 -5.13
N THR A 224 27.00 -30.25 -6.07
CA THR A 224 28.08 -29.26 -5.92
C THR A 224 27.99 -28.19 -6.99
N LEU A 225 28.68 -27.06 -6.83
CA LEU A 225 28.78 -26.06 -7.90
C LEU A 225 29.35 -26.67 -9.18
N LEU A 226 30.41 -27.48 -9.08
CA LEU A 226 31.00 -28.15 -10.24
C LEU A 226 30.01 -29.07 -10.95
N SER A 227 29.21 -29.85 -10.21
CA SER A 227 28.18 -30.69 -10.81
C SER A 227 27.10 -29.87 -11.54
N LEU A 228 26.70 -28.72 -11.01
CA LEU A 228 25.74 -27.83 -11.69
C LEU A 228 26.35 -27.26 -12.98
N LYS A 229 27.63 -26.92 -12.97
CA LYS A 229 28.34 -26.50 -14.18
C LYS A 229 28.37 -27.61 -15.24
N GLU A 230 28.60 -28.86 -14.83
CA GLU A 230 28.58 -30.05 -15.69
C GLU A 230 27.17 -30.35 -16.23
N GLU A 231 26.11 -30.12 -15.45
CA GLU A 231 24.70 -30.22 -15.86
C GLU A 231 24.24 -29.08 -16.81
N GLY A 232 25.15 -28.16 -17.14
CA GLY A 232 24.97 -27.11 -18.14
C GLY A 232 24.43 -25.78 -17.61
N TYR A 233 24.30 -25.60 -16.29
CA TYR A 233 23.91 -24.33 -15.70
C TYR A 233 24.96 -23.26 -15.97
N LYS A 234 24.54 -22.09 -16.46
CA LYS A 234 25.45 -20.99 -16.84
C LYS A 234 25.58 -19.92 -15.78
N ALA A 235 24.63 -19.83 -14.87
CA ALA A 235 24.70 -18.97 -13.70
C ALA A 235 24.09 -19.68 -12.48
N VAL A 236 24.71 -19.50 -11.32
CA VAL A 236 24.24 -20.04 -10.04
C VAL A 236 24.11 -18.93 -9.01
N PHE A 237 23.01 -18.92 -8.25
CA PHE A 237 22.83 -18.05 -7.09
C PHE A 237 22.75 -18.89 -5.80
N ILE A 238 23.58 -18.56 -4.81
CA ILE A 238 23.64 -19.23 -3.51
C ILE A 238 22.87 -18.38 -2.48
N GLY A 239 21.70 -18.84 -2.06
CA GLY A 239 20.81 -18.21 -1.08
C GLY A 239 20.38 -19.15 0.05
N ILE A 240 21.32 -19.97 0.54
CA ILE A 240 21.05 -21.05 1.53
C ILE A 240 20.91 -20.56 2.97
N GLY A 241 21.16 -19.27 3.24
CA GLY A 241 21.18 -18.71 4.59
C GLY A 241 22.31 -19.27 5.46
N LEU A 242 22.13 -19.25 6.79
CA LEU A 242 23.03 -19.82 7.78
C LEU A 242 22.38 -21.06 8.42
N PRO A 243 22.65 -22.29 7.94
CA PRO A 243 21.81 -23.45 8.25
C PRO A 243 22.02 -24.06 9.64
N GLN A 244 23.11 -23.74 10.34
CA GLN A 244 23.47 -24.35 11.62
C GLN A 244 23.33 -23.39 12.79
N ALA A 245 22.87 -23.87 13.94
CA ALA A 245 22.75 -23.05 15.15
C ALA A 245 24.13 -22.79 15.76
N ASN A 246 24.35 -21.57 16.23
CA ASN A 246 25.52 -21.21 17.02
C ASN A 246 25.40 -21.82 18.43
N ARG A 247 26.09 -22.93 18.66
CA ARG A 247 26.07 -23.65 19.93
C ARG A 247 27.28 -23.30 20.78
N HIS A 248 27.01 -22.96 22.04
CA HIS A 248 28.06 -22.78 23.04
C HIS A 248 28.53 -24.15 23.56
N LYS A 249 29.85 -24.31 23.76
CA LYS A 249 30.47 -25.57 24.24
C LYS A 249 29.88 -26.09 25.56
N LEU A 250 29.34 -25.18 26.37
CA LEU A 250 28.64 -25.53 27.62
C LEU A 250 27.46 -26.49 27.41
N PHE A 251 26.89 -26.50 26.20
CA PHE A 251 25.74 -27.34 25.87
C PHE A 251 26.11 -28.62 25.13
N ASP A 252 27.41 -28.92 25.01
CA ASP A 252 27.88 -30.16 24.37
C ASP A 252 27.39 -31.38 25.15
N GLY A 253 26.81 -32.35 24.45
CA GLY A 253 26.18 -33.54 25.06
C GLY A 253 24.79 -33.30 25.68
N LEU A 254 24.25 -32.08 25.62
CA LEU A 254 22.88 -31.77 26.02
C LEU A 254 21.93 -31.72 24.81
N SER A 255 20.71 -32.20 25.00
CA SER A 255 19.69 -32.34 23.97
C SER A 255 18.29 -31.93 24.48
N THR A 256 17.31 -32.02 23.58
CA THR A 256 15.90 -31.77 23.90
C THR A 256 15.35 -32.75 24.95
N GLU A 257 15.92 -33.96 25.07
CA GLU A 257 15.57 -34.93 26.12
C GLU A 257 15.91 -34.39 27.53
N GLN A 258 16.99 -33.62 27.64
CA GLN A 258 17.37 -32.92 28.87
C GLN A 258 16.67 -31.57 29.01
N ALA A 259 15.72 -31.22 28.14
CA ALA A 259 15.01 -29.94 28.09
C ALA A 259 15.87 -28.73 27.65
N LEU A 260 16.89 -28.96 26.81
CA LEU A 260 17.69 -27.92 26.17
C LEU A 260 17.43 -27.87 24.65
N TYR A 261 17.04 -26.71 24.14
CA TYR A 261 16.73 -26.50 22.72
C TYR A 261 17.74 -25.57 22.06
N ALA A 262 18.36 -26.06 20.97
CA ALA A 262 19.19 -25.23 20.10
C ALA A 262 18.46 -24.77 18.82
N PHE A 263 17.42 -25.50 18.41
CA PHE A 263 16.52 -25.14 17.30
C PHE A 263 15.08 -25.30 17.78
N PHE A 264 14.56 -24.29 18.47
CA PHE A 264 13.24 -24.33 19.07
C PHE A 264 12.14 -23.92 18.07
N LEU A 265 12.35 -22.81 17.35
CA LEU A 265 11.34 -22.23 16.47
C LEU A 265 10.84 -23.18 15.37
N PRO A 266 11.69 -23.98 14.69
CA PRO A 266 11.22 -24.95 13.69
C PRO A 266 10.24 -26.00 14.23
N LEU A 267 10.29 -26.32 15.53
CA LEU A 267 9.31 -27.23 16.14
C LEU A 267 7.95 -26.55 16.31
N VAL A 268 7.96 -25.27 16.70
CA VAL A 268 6.76 -24.46 16.91
C VAL A 268 6.09 -24.13 15.57
N THR A 269 6.85 -23.67 14.58
CA THR A 269 6.32 -23.29 13.27
C THR A 269 5.72 -24.49 12.54
N LYS A 270 6.39 -25.64 12.55
CA LYS A 270 5.88 -26.87 11.94
C LYS A 270 4.55 -27.36 12.55
N ALA A 271 4.30 -27.05 13.83
CA ALA A 271 3.04 -27.36 14.50
C ALA A 271 1.97 -26.27 14.33
N SER A 272 2.37 -25.01 14.15
CA SER A 272 1.46 -23.85 14.11
C SER A 272 1.16 -23.30 12.71
N LYS A 273 1.86 -23.77 11.67
CA LYS A 273 1.71 -23.31 10.28
C LYS A 273 1.04 -24.39 9.41
N PRO A 274 -0.30 -24.36 9.25
CA PRO A 274 -0.99 -25.24 8.31
C PRO A 274 -0.42 -25.09 6.89
N GLY A 275 -0.18 -26.21 6.21
CA GLY A 275 0.37 -26.24 4.85
C GLY A 275 1.90 -26.29 4.77
N MET A 276 2.64 -25.95 5.83
CA MET A 276 4.11 -25.97 5.81
C MET A 276 4.68 -27.41 5.76
N CYS A 277 4.05 -28.36 6.45
CA CYS A 277 4.39 -29.78 6.39
C CYS A 277 3.10 -30.60 6.28
N GLY A 278 3.11 -31.67 5.46
CA GLY A 278 2.01 -32.65 5.44
C GLY A 278 1.89 -33.50 6.71
N CYS A 279 2.74 -33.27 7.71
CA CYS A 279 2.80 -34.00 8.95
C CYS A 279 2.04 -33.24 10.07
N ARG A 280 1.14 -33.93 10.79
CA ARG A 280 0.51 -33.38 12.00
C ARG A 280 1.55 -33.35 13.14
N SER A 281 2.18 -32.20 13.32
CA SER A 281 3.16 -31.99 14.40
C SER A 281 2.47 -31.37 15.60
N ALA A 282 2.74 -31.88 16.80
CA ALA A 282 2.25 -31.28 18.04
C ALA A 282 3.17 -30.12 18.47
N LEU A 283 2.59 -29.10 19.11
CA LEU A 283 3.37 -28.05 19.76
C LEU A 283 4.26 -28.66 20.86
N PRO A 284 5.49 -28.15 21.07
CA PRO A 284 6.27 -28.50 22.25
C PRO A 284 5.50 -28.21 23.55
N GLU A 285 5.56 -29.09 24.54
CA GLU A 285 4.97 -28.87 25.86
C GLU A 285 6.01 -28.34 26.84
N LEU A 286 6.01 -27.03 27.09
CA LEU A 286 6.95 -26.37 28.02
C LEU A 286 6.27 -26.03 29.34
N ARG A 287 6.18 -26.95 30.29
CA ARG A 287 5.55 -26.69 31.60
C ARG A 287 6.56 -26.20 32.64
N GLY A 288 6.51 -24.93 33.00
CA GLY A 288 7.36 -24.36 34.06
C GLY A 288 8.06 -23.08 33.64
N THR A 289 9.28 -22.88 34.14
CA THR A 289 10.12 -21.72 33.85
C THR A 289 11.05 -22.01 32.68
N VAL A 290 11.08 -21.12 31.68
CA VAL A 290 11.98 -21.20 30.52
C VAL A 290 13.03 -20.09 30.61
N ILE A 291 14.29 -20.43 30.37
CA ILE A 291 15.38 -19.47 30.13
C ILE A 291 15.65 -19.41 28.63
N VAL A 292 15.59 -18.23 28.03
CA VAL A 292 16.02 -17.96 26.66
C VAL A 292 17.31 -17.15 26.71
N LEU A 293 18.36 -17.64 26.04
CA LEU A 293 19.68 -17.02 26.03
C LEU A 293 19.90 -16.26 24.72
N GLY A 294 20.01 -14.94 24.79
CA GLY A 294 20.21 -14.09 23.62
C GLY A 294 19.47 -12.75 23.73
N ALA A 295 19.76 -11.85 22.79
CA ALA A 295 19.16 -10.51 22.73
C ALA A 295 18.91 -10.02 21.28
N GLY A 296 18.89 -10.93 20.31
CA GLY A 296 18.46 -10.65 18.93
C GLY A 296 17.06 -11.20 18.66
N ASP A 297 16.53 -11.00 17.46
CA ASP A 297 15.15 -11.33 17.07
C ASP A 297 14.78 -12.77 17.43
N MET A 298 15.67 -13.73 17.14
CA MET A 298 15.50 -15.14 17.47
C MET A 298 15.20 -15.36 18.96
N ALA A 299 15.81 -14.59 19.87
CA ALA A 299 15.60 -14.72 21.31
C ALA A 299 14.19 -14.26 21.70
N PHE A 300 13.71 -13.15 21.14
CA PHE A 300 12.38 -12.62 21.44
C PHE A 300 11.26 -13.49 20.81
N ASP A 301 11.49 -14.00 19.59
CA ASP A 301 10.59 -14.99 18.97
C ASP A 301 10.56 -16.31 19.77
N CYS A 302 11.71 -16.77 20.28
CA CYS A 302 11.76 -17.93 21.18
C CYS A 302 10.99 -17.68 22.48
N ALA A 303 11.12 -16.49 23.06
CA ALA A 303 10.47 -16.14 24.32
C ALA A 303 8.93 -16.13 24.19
N THR A 304 8.42 -15.43 23.19
CA THR A 304 6.98 -15.33 22.91
C THR A 304 6.39 -16.67 22.45
N SER A 305 7.14 -17.47 21.67
CA SER A 305 6.76 -18.82 21.27
C SER A 305 6.73 -19.81 22.43
N ALA A 306 7.62 -19.66 23.42
CA ALA A 306 7.63 -20.50 24.60
C ALA A 306 6.34 -20.34 25.43
N LEU A 307 5.78 -19.13 25.50
CA LEU A 307 4.48 -18.88 26.13
C LEU A 307 3.35 -19.65 25.42
N ARG A 308 3.35 -19.71 24.08
CA ARG A 308 2.37 -20.52 23.31
C ARG A 308 2.51 -22.01 23.56
N CYS A 309 3.73 -22.46 23.89
CA CYS A 309 4.02 -23.85 24.28
C CYS A 309 3.63 -24.18 25.73
N GLY A 310 3.02 -23.24 26.47
CA GLY A 310 2.53 -23.44 27.84
C GLY A 310 3.50 -23.03 28.94
N ALA A 311 4.57 -22.30 28.62
CA ALA A 311 5.51 -21.80 29.62
C ALA A 311 4.79 -20.94 30.66
N ARG A 312 5.02 -21.23 31.95
CA ARG A 312 4.45 -20.46 33.06
C ARG A 312 5.16 -19.12 33.23
N ARG A 313 6.46 -19.08 32.94
CA ARG A 313 7.32 -17.90 33.06
C ARG A 313 8.49 -18.01 32.10
N VAL A 314 8.88 -16.89 31.49
CA VAL A 314 10.02 -16.84 30.56
C VAL A 314 10.99 -15.76 31.01
N PHE A 315 12.27 -16.13 31.12
CA PHE A 315 13.39 -15.22 31.34
C PHE A 315 14.20 -15.10 30.05
N VAL A 316 14.36 -13.87 29.54
CA VAL A 316 15.28 -13.54 28.45
C VAL A 316 16.57 -13.03 29.08
N VAL A 317 17.63 -13.81 28.97
CA VAL A 317 18.91 -13.57 29.65
C VAL A 317 19.98 -13.22 28.62
N PHE A 318 20.72 -12.14 28.88
CA PHE A 318 21.74 -11.65 27.96
C PHE A 318 22.95 -11.07 28.67
N ARG A 319 24.11 -11.27 28.05
CA ARG A 319 25.43 -10.97 28.63
C ARG A 319 25.84 -9.50 28.65
N LYS A 320 24.95 -8.59 28.24
CA LYS A 320 25.21 -7.14 28.16
C LYS A 320 24.05 -6.35 28.78
N GLY A 321 24.06 -5.03 28.69
CA GLY A 321 22.97 -4.18 29.18
C GLY A 321 21.77 -4.11 28.23
N PHE A 322 20.67 -3.53 28.70
CA PHE A 322 19.47 -3.28 27.89
C PHE A 322 19.75 -2.42 26.66
N THR A 323 20.68 -1.47 26.75
CA THR A 323 21.11 -0.61 25.63
C THR A 323 21.88 -1.37 24.54
N ASN A 324 22.17 -2.66 24.76
CA ASN A 324 22.89 -3.52 23.82
C ASN A 324 22.00 -4.63 23.25
N ILE A 325 20.69 -4.58 23.48
CA ILE A 325 19.74 -5.45 22.78
C ILE A 325 19.87 -5.18 21.28
N GLN A 326 19.99 -6.27 20.49
CA GLN A 326 20.19 -6.22 19.05
C GLN A 326 18.86 -6.20 18.30
N ALA A 327 17.83 -6.82 18.86
CA ALA A 327 16.48 -6.74 18.32
C ALA A 327 15.96 -5.31 18.41
N ILE A 328 15.10 -4.97 17.46
CA ILE A 328 14.43 -3.67 17.47
C ILE A 328 13.47 -3.51 18.66
N PRO A 329 13.19 -2.27 19.08
CA PRO A 329 12.29 -1.99 20.19
C PRO A 329 10.91 -2.63 20.05
N GLU A 330 10.38 -2.73 18.83
CA GLU A 330 9.05 -3.30 18.59
C GLU A 330 8.99 -4.80 18.92
N ASP A 331 10.03 -5.57 18.58
CA ASP A 331 10.11 -7.01 18.89
C ASP A 331 10.35 -7.24 20.40
N MET A 332 11.14 -6.38 21.03
CA MET A 332 11.30 -6.38 22.48
C MET A 332 9.99 -6.05 23.21
N GLU A 333 9.22 -5.08 22.71
CA GLU A 333 7.97 -4.65 23.35
C GLU A 333 6.92 -5.77 23.32
N LEU A 334 6.87 -6.59 22.27
CA LEU A 334 5.99 -7.78 22.24
C LEU A 334 6.27 -8.72 23.42
N ALA A 335 7.54 -9.07 23.67
CA ALA A 335 7.89 -9.92 24.80
C ALA A 335 7.60 -9.24 26.15
N LYS A 336 7.79 -7.93 26.25
CA LYS A 336 7.54 -7.13 27.46
C LYS A 336 6.05 -7.03 27.80
N GLU A 337 5.21 -6.78 26.80
CA GLU A 337 3.75 -6.74 26.95
C GLU A 337 3.22 -8.08 27.47
N GLU A 338 3.80 -9.18 26.98
CA GLU A 338 3.52 -10.56 27.39
C GLU A 338 4.22 -11.02 28.68
N LYS A 339 4.84 -10.08 29.42
CA LYS A 339 5.42 -10.30 30.75
C LYS A 339 6.63 -11.24 30.78
N CYS A 340 7.38 -11.34 29.68
CA CYS A 340 8.72 -11.91 29.74
C CYS A 340 9.63 -11.04 30.63
N GLU A 341 10.49 -11.67 31.42
CA GLU A 341 11.43 -10.97 32.28
C GLU A 341 12.81 -10.90 31.67
N PHE A 342 13.42 -9.72 31.68
CA PHE A 342 14.71 -9.46 31.06
C PHE A 342 15.80 -9.39 32.13
N LEU A 343 16.81 -10.25 32.01
CA LEU A 343 17.94 -10.33 32.94
C LEU A 343 19.23 -9.96 32.19
N PRO A 344 19.65 -8.68 32.24
CA PRO A 344 20.87 -8.21 31.60
C PRO A 344 22.12 -8.63 32.40
N PHE A 345 23.28 -8.44 31.80
CA PHE A 345 24.59 -8.60 32.43
C PHE A 345 24.88 -10.01 32.99
N LEU A 346 24.38 -11.06 32.32
CA LEU A 346 24.58 -12.44 32.75
C LEU A 346 25.19 -13.30 31.65
N SER A 347 26.34 -13.92 31.95
CA SER A 347 27.01 -14.87 31.06
C SER A 347 26.82 -16.31 31.59
N PRO A 348 26.39 -17.26 30.73
CA PRO A 348 26.29 -18.68 31.07
C PRO A 348 27.55 -19.30 31.70
N ARG A 349 27.39 -20.04 32.80
CA ARG A 349 28.47 -20.80 33.44
C ARG A 349 28.23 -22.30 33.54
N GLU A 350 27.09 -22.71 34.09
CA GLU A 350 26.79 -24.14 34.28
C GLU A 350 25.30 -24.43 34.05
N VAL A 351 24.98 -25.53 33.36
CA VAL A 351 23.62 -26.06 33.30
C VAL A 351 23.42 -27.00 34.48
N LEU A 352 22.53 -26.65 35.40
CA LEU A 352 22.26 -27.44 36.59
C LEU A 352 21.25 -28.54 36.25
N LEU A 353 21.68 -29.80 36.31
CA LEU A 353 20.82 -30.95 36.06
C LEU A 353 20.37 -31.60 37.37
N LYS A 354 19.11 -32.04 37.41
CA LYS A 354 18.56 -32.90 38.47
C LYS A 354 17.80 -34.04 37.83
N ALA A 355 18.15 -35.28 38.21
CA ALA A 355 17.59 -36.50 37.61
C ALA A 355 17.67 -36.51 36.06
N GLY A 356 18.78 -36.02 35.51
CA GLY A 356 19.03 -36.01 34.06
C GLY A 356 18.27 -34.94 33.28
N ARG A 357 17.57 -34.00 33.93
CA ARG A 357 16.87 -32.88 33.28
C ARG A 357 17.32 -31.53 33.84
N VAL A 358 17.18 -30.47 33.04
CA VAL A 358 17.41 -29.09 33.48
C VAL A 358 16.61 -28.78 34.75
N HIS A 359 17.28 -28.25 35.76
CA HIS A 359 16.72 -27.76 37.02
C HIS A 359 17.06 -26.29 37.28
N GLY A 360 17.99 -25.74 36.50
CA GLY A 360 18.38 -24.35 36.53
C GLY A 360 19.64 -24.11 35.72
N MET A 361 20.12 -22.88 35.80
CA MET A 361 21.33 -22.46 35.15
C MET A 361 22.08 -21.49 36.06
N GLU A 362 23.39 -21.68 36.15
CA GLU A 362 24.31 -20.77 36.81
C GLU A 362 24.90 -19.78 35.80
N PHE A 363 25.00 -18.52 36.23
CA PHE A 363 25.56 -17.41 35.48
C PHE A 363 26.59 -16.69 36.33
N CYS A 364 27.55 -16.04 35.68
CA CYS A 364 28.35 -14.99 36.30
C CYS A 364 27.89 -13.61 35.80
N ARG A 365 28.11 -12.59 36.61
CA ARG A 365 27.84 -11.21 36.22
C ARG A 365 28.83 -10.77 35.14
N THR A 366 28.38 -9.93 34.22
CA THR A 366 29.24 -9.22 33.28
C THR A 366 29.19 -7.72 33.50
N GLU A 367 30.26 -7.03 33.16
CA GLU A 367 30.30 -5.57 33.16
C GLU A 367 31.21 -5.02 32.07
N GLN A 368 31.03 -3.74 31.75
CA GLN A 368 31.87 -3.04 30.78
C GLN A 368 32.86 -2.15 31.53
N THR A 369 34.15 -2.34 31.27
CA THR A 369 35.21 -1.50 31.81
C THR A 369 35.18 -0.11 31.18
N GLU A 370 35.91 0.86 31.77
CA GLU A 370 36.05 2.21 31.20
C GLU A 370 36.61 2.22 29.77
N SER A 371 37.40 1.20 29.39
CA SER A 371 37.93 1.03 28.03
C SER A 371 36.91 0.45 27.03
N GLY A 372 35.70 0.12 27.49
CA GLY A 372 34.65 -0.48 26.68
C GLY A 372 34.75 -1.99 26.54
N GLN A 373 35.72 -2.64 27.18
CA GLN A 373 35.87 -4.10 27.18
C GLN A 373 34.87 -4.76 28.12
N TRP A 374 34.33 -5.91 27.71
CA TRP A 374 33.41 -6.68 28.53
C TRP A 374 34.20 -7.71 29.34
N VAL A 375 33.99 -7.73 30.65
CA VAL A 375 34.62 -8.67 31.59
C VAL A 375 33.54 -9.49 32.30
N GLU A 376 33.92 -10.69 32.71
CA GLU A 376 33.08 -11.61 33.48
C GLU A 376 33.61 -11.67 34.91
N ASP A 377 32.76 -11.41 35.89
CA ASP A 377 33.10 -11.48 37.31
C ASP A 377 32.69 -12.85 37.86
N GLU A 378 33.69 -13.72 38.01
CA GLU A 378 33.52 -15.11 38.49
C GLU A 378 33.07 -15.21 39.95
N GLU A 379 33.28 -14.16 40.77
CA GLU A 379 32.86 -14.15 42.17
C GLU A 379 31.37 -13.81 42.31
N GLN A 380 30.81 -13.08 41.34
CA GLN A 380 29.41 -12.65 41.33
C GLN A 380 28.52 -13.63 40.55
N ILE A 381 28.15 -14.73 41.23
CA ILE A 381 27.37 -15.83 40.66
C ILE A 381 25.87 -15.68 40.92
N ILE A 382 25.04 -16.01 39.92
CA ILE A 382 23.59 -16.12 40.03
C ILE A 382 23.13 -17.52 39.60
N ARG A 383 22.31 -18.17 40.43
CA ARG A 383 21.65 -19.44 40.09
C ARG A 383 20.16 -19.20 39.83
N LEU A 384 19.74 -19.36 38.59
CA LEU A 384 18.35 -19.19 38.18
C LEU A 384 17.69 -20.56 38.01
N LYS A 385 16.58 -20.79 38.71
CA LYS A 385 15.78 -22.02 38.55
C LYS A 385 15.05 -22.00 37.22
N ALA A 386 15.14 -23.10 36.48
CA ALA A 386 14.49 -23.27 35.19
C ALA A 386 14.23 -24.75 34.92
N ASP A 387 13.23 -25.01 34.10
CA ASP A 387 12.86 -26.36 33.66
C ASP A 387 13.29 -26.59 32.20
N TYR A 388 13.49 -25.50 31.45
CA TYR A 388 13.91 -25.52 30.04
C TYR A 388 14.91 -24.41 29.75
N ILE A 389 15.85 -24.67 28.84
CA ILE A 389 16.80 -23.68 28.31
C ILE A 389 16.67 -23.65 26.78
N ILE A 390 16.57 -22.46 26.21
CA ILE A 390 16.57 -22.22 24.77
C ILE A 390 17.78 -21.34 24.43
N SER A 391 18.67 -21.86 23.60
CA SER A 391 19.86 -21.13 23.12
C SER A 391 19.53 -20.41 21.82
N ALA A 392 19.62 -19.08 21.83
CA ALA A 392 19.32 -18.21 20.67
C ALA A 392 20.52 -17.28 20.35
N PHE A 393 21.71 -17.87 20.18
CA PHE A 393 22.95 -17.16 19.88
C PHE A 393 23.19 -16.90 18.37
N GLY A 394 22.14 -17.06 17.55
CA GLY A 394 22.19 -16.93 16.10
C GLY A 394 22.63 -18.21 15.39
N SER A 395 22.97 -18.06 14.12
CA SER A 395 23.28 -19.15 13.20
C SER A 395 24.62 -18.95 12.51
N LEU A 396 25.18 -20.02 11.96
CA LEU A 396 26.49 -20.09 11.31
C LEU A 396 26.42 -21.03 10.11
N MET A 397 27.48 -21.00 9.28
CA MET A 397 27.73 -21.98 8.24
C MET A 397 29.03 -22.73 8.55
N ASN A 398 28.93 -23.98 8.98
CA ASN A 398 30.10 -24.78 9.40
C ASN A 398 30.04 -26.27 9.00
N ASP A 399 29.08 -26.66 8.16
CA ASP A 399 28.98 -28.03 7.65
C ASP A 399 30.05 -28.27 6.57
N PRO A 400 31.02 -29.18 6.80
CA PRO A 400 32.10 -29.44 5.84
C PRO A 400 31.58 -29.86 4.46
N ALA A 401 30.50 -30.63 4.38
CA ALA A 401 29.96 -31.10 3.10
C ALA A 401 29.40 -29.93 2.26
N VAL A 402 28.77 -28.94 2.92
CA VAL A 402 28.28 -27.73 2.26
C VAL A 402 29.43 -26.85 1.80
N ILE A 403 30.45 -26.70 2.65
CA ILE A 403 31.66 -25.91 2.34
C ILE A 403 32.41 -26.50 1.15
N GLU A 404 32.64 -27.81 1.14
CA GLU A 404 33.31 -28.51 0.04
C GLU A 404 32.51 -28.40 -1.26
N ALA A 405 31.18 -28.48 -1.18
CA ALA A 405 30.30 -28.39 -2.34
C ALA A 405 30.26 -26.98 -2.98
N MET A 406 30.69 -25.93 -2.25
CA MET A 406 30.87 -24.58 -2.78
C MET A 406 32.23 -24.35 -3.47
N ALA A 407 33.16 -25.30 -3.42
CA ALA A 407 34.42 -25.14 -4.13
C ALA A 407 34.18 -24.93 -5.65
N PRO A 408 34.94 -24.04 -6.32
CA PRO A 408 36.19 -23.41 -5.88
C PRO A 408 36.04 -21.96 -5.37
N ILE A 409 34.84 -21.51 -4.97
CA ILE A 409 34.68 -20.11 -4.53
C ILE A 409 35.54 -19.80 -3.30
N ARG A 410 36.07 -18.60 -3.22
CA ARG A 410 36.82 -18.14 -2.04
C ARG A 410 35.88 -17.87 -0.87
N LEU A 411 36.32 -18.24 0.32
CA LEU A 411 35.66 -17.91 1.57
C LEU A 411 36.45 -16.83 2.31
N ASN A 412 35.75 -15.92 2.95
CA ASN A 412 36.34 -14.88 3.78
C ASN A 412 36.74 -15.43 5.17
N ARG A 413 37.31 -14.56 6.02
CA ARG A 413 37.78 -14.93 7.37
C ARG A 413 36.70 -15.50 8.31
N TRP A 414 35.42 -15.28 7.99
CA TRP A 414 34.28 -15.78 8.76
C TRP A 414 33.75 -17.12 8.23
N GLY A 415 34.40 -17.69 7.21
CA GLY A 415 33.99 -18.93 6.57
C GLY A 415 32.81 -18.76 5.60
N LEU A 416 32.42 -17.53 5.26
CA LEU A 416 31.32 -17.23 4.32
C LEU A 416 31.86 -16.92 2.91
N PRO A 417 31.08 -17.08 1.83
CA PRO A 417 31.49 -16.67 0.48
C PRO A 417 32.03 -15.25 0.42
N GLU A 418 33.21 -15.08 -0.18
CA GLU A 418 33.76 -13.77 -0.51
C GLU A 418 33.09 -13.28 -1.80
N LEU A 419 32.50 -12.08 -1.74
CA LEU A 419 31.76 -11.50 -2.86
C LEU A 419 32.01 -9.99 -2.99
N ASP A 420 31.77 -9.49 -4.19
CA ASP A 420 31.70 -8.06 -4.46
C ASP A 420 30.34 -7.50 -3.98
N PRO A 421 30.32 -6.51 -3.08
CA PRO A 421 29.09 -6.05 -2.43
C PRO A 421 28.14 -5.27 -3.35
N GLU A 422 28.59 -4.83 -4.53
CA GLU A 422 27.73 -4.16 -5.51
C GLU A 422 27.05 -5.19 -6.42
N SER A 423 27.83 -6.12 -6.97
CA SER A 423 27.36 -7.10 -7.95
C SER A 423 26.85 -8.40 -7.36
N MET A 424 27.12 -8.66 -6.09
CA MET A 424 26.86 -9.93 -5.40
C MET A 424 27.59 -11.14 -6.01
N GLN A 425 28.60 -10.87 -6.87
CA GLN A 425 29.38 -11.88 -7.57
C GLN A 425 30.48 -12.44 -6.68
N THR A 426 30.68 -13.74 -6.70
CA THR A 426 31.78 -14.40 -5.97
C THR A 426 33.11 -14.32 -6.74
N SER A 427 34.15 -15.00 -6.26
CA SER A 427 35.39 -15.17 -7.03
C SER A 427 35.20 -15.91 -8.38
N GLU A 428 34.08 -16.60 -8.56
CA GLU A 428 33.70 -17.27 -9.81
C GLU A 428 32.68 -16.42 -10.59
N PRO A 429 32.97 -15.98 -11.84
CA PRO A 429 32.11 -15.03 -12.55
C PRO A 429 30.67 -15.49 -12.83
N TRP A 430 30.44 -16.80 -12.78
CA TRP A 430 29.15 -17.44 -13.03
C TRP A 430 28.40 -17.81 -11.73
N VAL A 431 28.96 -17.46 -10.56
CA VAL A 431 28.40 -17.76 -9.25
C VAL A 431 28.20 -16.48 -8.44
N PHE A 432 26.99 -16.29 -7.94
CA PHE A 432 26.54 -15.17 -7.13
C PHE A 432 26.02 -15.69 -5.79
N ALA A 433 26.01 -14.84 -4.76
CA ALA A 433 25.48 -15.19 -3.44
C ALA A 433 24.78 -14.00 -2.78
N GLY A 434 23.77 -14.26 -1.94
CA GLY A 434 23.01 -13.19 -1.27
C GLY A 434 22.15 -13.69 -0.11
N GLY A 435 21.68 -12.77 0.74
CA GLY A 435 21.02 -13.09 2.01
C GLY A 435 22.02 -13.42 3.11
N ASP A 436 21.58 -14.12 4.17
CA ASP A 436 22.42 -14.32 5.36
C ASP A 436 23.78 -14.98 5.06
N VAL A 437 23.84 -15.83 4.02
CA VAL A 437 25.09 -16.49 3.59
C VAL A 437 26.13 -15.49 3.08
N ALA A 438 25.72 -14.33 2.56
CA ALA A 438 26.62 -13.24 2.17
C ALA A 438 27.28 -12.57 3.39
N GLY A 439 26.69 -12.69 4.58
CA GLY A 439 27.16 -12.02 5.79
C GLY A 439 26.97 -10.50 5.79
N LEU A 440 26.15 -9.97 4.88
CA LEU A 440 25.82 -8.55 4.75
C LEU A 440 24.41 -8.25 5.29
N ALA A 441 23.42 -9.05 4.88
CA ALA A 441 22.03 -8.91 5.30
C ALA A 441 21.79 -9.43 6.72
N ASN A 442 20.95 -8.72 7.47
CA ASN A 442 20.44 -9.14 8.78
C ASN A 442 18.90 -9.20 8.80
N THR A 443 18.25 -8.79 7.72
CA THR A 443 16.79 -8.69 7.61
C THR A 443 16.28 -9.34 6.33
N THR A 444 15.00 -9.72 6.32
CA THR A 444 14.35 -10.27 5.12
C THR A 444 14.45 -9.32 3.92
N VAL A 445 14.28 -8.02 4.12
CA VAL A 445 14.31 -7.03 3.04
C VAL A 445 15.70 -6.80 2.46
N GLU A 446 16.76 -6.90 3.28
CA GLU A 446 18.14 -6.89 2.78
C GLU A 446 18.44 -8.15 1.98
N ALA A 447 18.02 -9.33 2.45
CA ALA A 447 18.17 -10.57 1.69
C ALA A 447 17.44 -10.52 0.34
N VAL A 448 16.24 -9.95 0.31
CA VAL A 448 15.52 -9.67 -0.95
C VAL A 448 16.31 -8.71 -1.84
N ASN A 449 16.90 -7.67 -1.28
CA ASN A 449 17.72 -6.72 -2.04
C ASN A 449 18.98 -7.39 -2.62
N ASP A 450 19.66 -8.26 -1.87
CA ASP A 450 20.81 -9.01 -2.39
C ASP A 450 20.42 -9.84 -3.60
N GLY A 451 19.26 -10.52 -3.55
CA GLY A 451 18.71 -11.23 -4.70
C GLY A 451 18.37 -10.32 -5.88
N LYS A 452 17.81 -9.12 -5.61
CA LYS A 452 17.52 -8.10 -6.62
C LYS A 452 18.80 -7.61 -7.31
N GLN A 453 19.81 -7.24 -6.53
CA GLN A 453 21.11 -6.79 -7.04
C GLN A 453 21.78 -7.90 -7.86
N ALA A 454 21.85 -9.11 -7.31
CA ALA A 454 22.40 -10.27 -7.99
C ALA A 454 21.68 -10.52 -9.33
N SER A 455 20.35 -10.45 -9.39
CA SER A 455 19.59 -10.65 -10.63
C SER A 455 19.96 -9.65 -11.72
N TRP A 456 20.14 -8.36 -11.38
CA TRP A 456 20.56 -7.36 -12.34
C TRP A 456 21.99 -7.60 -12.80
N HIS A 457 22.91 -8.02 -11.92
CA HIS A 457 24.28 -8.30 -12.33
C HIS A 457 24.44 -9.62 -13.08
N MET A 458 23.62 -10.63 -12.78
CA MET A 458 23.43 -11.83 -13.58
C MET A 458 22.87 -11.47 -14.96
N HIS A 459 21.94 -10.52 -15.04
CA HIS A 459 21.38 -10.02 -16.29
C HIS A 459 22.26 -8.98 -16.99
N ARG A 460 23.11 -8.21 -16.31
CA ARG A 460 24.00 -7.20 -16.89
C ARG A 460 25.31 -7.81 -17.36
N TYR A 461 25.74 -8.87 -16.69
CA TYR A 461 26.53 -9.91 -17.33
C TYR A 461 25.91 -10.30 -18.69
N LEU A 462 24.60 -10.08 -18.86
CA LEU A 462 23.85 -10.35 -20.08
C LEU A 462 23.52 -9.10 -20.94
N GLN A 463 23.13 -7.87 -20.49
CA GLN A 463 22.78 -6.67 -21.36
C GLN A 463 22.68 -5.25 -20.64
N VAL A 464 22.58 -4.09 -21.37
CA VAL A 464 22.68 -2.66 -20.86
C VAL A 464 21.86 -1.50 -21.58
N ALA A 465 21.25 -0.58 -20.77
CA ALA A 465 21.04 0.93 -20.83
C ALA A 465 19.78 1.76 -21.40
N PRO A 466 19.48 3.00 -20.85
CA PRO A 466 18.25 3.89 -20.95
C PRO A 466 18.47 5.33 -21.60
N PRO A 467 17.53 6.38 -21.67
CA PRO A 467 17.31 7.53 -20.70
C PRO A 467 16.04 8.53 -20.88
N THR A 468 16.11 9.89 -20.62
CA THR A 468 15.07 10.95 -20.18
C THR A 468 14.95 12.36 -20.96
N THR A 469 14.42 13.49 -20.36
CA THR A 469 13.25 14.28 -20.87
C THR A 469 13.09 15.86 -20.55
N SER A 470 12.91 16.80 -21.54
CA SER A 470 12.33 18.20 -21.60
C SER A 470 11.70 18.57 -22.99
N ALA A 471 10.58 19.31 -23.20
CA ALA A 471 9.56 19.04 -24.28
C ALA A 471 8.99 17.67 -24.06
N ALA A 472 9.92 16.76 -24.01
CA ALA A 472 10.20 15.84 -22.96
C ALA A 472 9.92 16.30 -21.46
N MET A 473 9.11 17.32 -21.17
CA MET A 473 8.29 17.32 -19.95
C MET A 473 6.89 16.79 -20.23
N ILE A 474 6.30 17.26 -21.33
CA ILE A 474 5.08 16.74 -21.92
C ILE A 474 5.37 15.38 -22.55
N HIS A 475 6.52 15.23 -23.18
CA HIS A 475 7.11 13.95 -23.53
C HIS A 475 7.63 13.19 -22.30
N ARG A 476 7.79 13.81 -21.09
CA ARG A 476 7.83 13.03 -19.81
C ARG A 476 6.45 12.55 -19.45
N ALA A 477 5.43 13.39 -19.54
CA ALA A 477 4.07 12.98 -19.26
C ALA A 477 3.65 11.85 -20.22
N PHE A 478 3.93 11.96 -21.52
CA PHE A 478 3.71 10.92 -22.52
C PHE A 478 4.62 9.70 -22.28
N GLU A 479 5.92 9.87 -21.95
CA GLU A 479 6.77 8.74 -21.51
C GLU A 479 6.23 8.04 -20.24
N GLN A 480 5.63 8.80 -19.33
CA GLN A 480 5.01 8.28 -18.10
C GLN A 480 3.59 7.74 -18.37
N GLY A 481 3.07 7.87 -19.59
CA GLY A 481 1.81 7.26 -20.05
C GLY A 481 0.56 8.13 -20.01
N TRP A 482 0.66 9.47 -19.93
CA TRP A 482 -0.50 10.38 -20.08
C TRP A 482 -1.05 10.32 -21.51
N GLY A 483 -2.36 10.09 -21.68
CA GLY A 483 -2.99 9.93 -23.00
C GLY A 483 -3.17 11.23 -23.80
N PHE A 484 -3.21 12.39 -23.13
CA PHE A 484 -3.30 13.71 -23.74
C PHE A 484 -2.81 14.78 -22.75
N ASP A 485 -2.42 15.96 -23.24
CA ASP A 485 -2.02 17.09 -22.40
C ASP A 485 -2.55 18.42 -22.94
N LEU A 486 -2.60 19.43 -22.07
CA LEU A 486 -3.10 20.77 -22.39
C LEU A 486 -2.11 21.83 -21.96
N VAL A 487 -1.83 22.75 -22.89
CA VAL A 487 -0.92 23.86 -22.65
C VAL A 487 -1.44 24.78 -21.55
N THR A 488 -0.74 24.85 -20.42
CA THR A 488 -1.02 25.83 -19.36
C THR A 488 0.25 26.31 -18.66
N ASN A 489 0.19 27.51 -18.07
CA ASN A 489 1.28 28.10 -17.31
C ASN A 489 1.16 27.72 -15.81
N VAL A 490 2.26 27.73 -15.08
CA VAL A 490 2.29 27.64 -13.61
C VAL A 490 3.24 28.74 -13.11
N SER A 491 2.69 29.75 -12.45
CA SER A 491 3.40 30.96 -11.98
C SER A 491 2.87 31.33 -10.57
N PRO A 492 3.60 32.06 -9.70
CA PRO A 492 3.53 31.93 -8.23
C PRO A 492 2.34 32.67 -7.55
N ARG A 493 1.10 32.47 -8.03
CA ARG A 493 -0.13 33.15 -7.55
C ARG A 493 -1.22 32.18 -7.07
N ILE A 494 -0.83 31.06 -6.48
CA ILE A 494 -1.70 29.96 -6.04
C ILE A 494 -1.66 29.88 -4.51
N VAL A 495 -2.81 29.78 -3.85
CA VAL A 495 -2.93 29.53 -2.41
C VAL A 495 -3.70 28.26 -2.12
N ARG A 496 -3.36 27.62 -0.99
CA ARG A 496 -4.13 26.50 -0.42
C ARG A 496 -5.57 26.89 -0.08
N GLY A 497 -6.45 25.91 -0.09
CA GLY A 497 -7.84 26.05 0.36
C GLY A 497 -8.00 26.08 1.88
N THR A 498 -9.13 26.60 2.35
CA THR A 498 -9.58 26.57 3.76
C THR A 498 -10.79 25.66 3.96
N THR A 499 -11.25 25.00 2.89
CA THR A 499 -12.49 24.21 2.85
C THR A 499 -12.50 23.00 3.79
N SER A 500 -11.33 22.50 4.19
CA SER A 500 -11.17 21.37 5.11
C SER A 500 -10.54 21.78 6.45
N GLY A 501 -10.70 23.04 6.87
CA GLY A 501 -10.13 23.56 8.11
C GLY A 501 -8.60 23.75 8.06
N PRO A 502 -7.93 23.83 9.23
CA PRO A 502 -6.49 24.13 9.33
C PRO A 502 -5.60 22.89 9.06
N LEU A 503 -5.90 22.10 8.03
CA LEU A 503 -5.11 20.93 7.62
C LEU A 503 -4.06 21.33 6.57
N PHE A 504 -2.77 21.37 6.96
CA PHE A 504 -1.64 21.75 6.10
C PHE A 504 -0.91 20.53 5.50
N GLY A 505 -0.20 20.75 4.39
CA GLY A 505 0.56 19.69 3.71
C GLY A 505 -0.25 19.00 2.60
N PRO A 506 -0.25 17.67 2.50
CA PRO A 506 -0.85 16.94 1.38
C PRO A 506 -2.37 16.96 1.39
N GLY A 507 -2.96 16.62 0.23
CA GLY A 507 -4.40 16.37 0.13
C GLY A 507 -5.24 17.62 0.40
N GLN A 508 -4.80 18.77 -0.09
CA GLN A 508 -5.55 20.01 0.09
C GLN A 508 -6.93 19.90 -0.54
N GLY A 509 -7.97 20.13 0.26
CA GLY A 509 -9.37 20.01 -0.16
C GLY A 509 -9.78 21.01 -1.25
N SER A 510 -8.99 22.06 -1.48
CA SER A 510 -9.10 22.94 -2.64
C SER A 510 -7.83 23.80 -2.80
N PHE A 511 -7.70 24.46 -3.94
CA PHE A 511 -6.76 25.58 -4.14
C PHE A 511 -7.54 26.77 -4.71
N LEU A 512 -7.07 27.99 -4.39
CA LEU A 512 -7.51 29.20 -5.06
C LEU A 512 -6.31 29.80 -5.80
N ASN A 513 -6.49 30.17 -7.05
CA ASN A 513 -5.48 30.91 -7.80
C ASN A 513 -6.09 32.12 -8.50
N ILE A 514 -5.24 33.09 -8.81
CA ILE A 514 -5.57 34.30 -9.59
C ILE A 514 -4.73 34.38 -10.87
N GLN A 515 -4.46 33.21 -11.47
CA GLN A 515 -3.59 33.10 -12.63
C GLN A 515 -4.31 33.51 -13.93
N LEU A 516 -3.56 34.09 -14.87
CA LEU A 516 -3.99 34.40 -16.23
C LEU A 516 -3.54 33.29 -17.20
N ILE A 517 -3.67 33.53 -18.51
CA ILE A 517 -3.22 32.61 -19.56
C ILE A 517 -1.69 32.48 -19.64
N SER A 518 -1.18 31.71 -20.60
CA SER A 518 0.26 31.49 -20.77
C SER A 518 1.05 32.78 -20.96
N GLU A 519 2.20 32.90 -20.28
CA GLU A 519 3.16 34.00 -20.46
C GLU A 519 4.12 33.75 -21.64
N LYS A 520 4.12 32.52 -22.20
CA LYS A 520 4.88 32.17 -23.40
C LYS A 520 4.08 32.52 -24.66
N THR A 521 4.79 32.88 -25.74
CA THR A 521 4.18 33.35 -26.99
C THR A 521 3.43 32.23 -27.72
N ALA A 522 2.48 32.59 -28.58
CA ALA A 522 1.80 31.64 -29.45
C ALA A 522 2.80 30.88 -30.36
N ALA A 523 3.84 31.57 -30.84
CA ALA A 523 4.90 30.96 -31.65
C ALA A 523 5.65 29.84 -30.89
N TYR A 524 5.97 30.03 -29.60
CA TYR A 524 6.58 28.99 -28.78
C TYR A 524 5.69 27.73 -28.73
N TRP A 525 4.39 27.91 -28.48
CA TRP A 525 3.48 26.77 -28.34
C TRP A 525 3.19 26.08 -29.67
N CYS A 526 3.04 26.81 -30.76
CA CYS A 526 2.87 26.21 -32.09
C CYS A 526 4.09 25.35 -32.43
N GLN A 527 5.30 25.85 -32.18
CA GLN A 527 6.52 25.06 -32.39
C GLN A 527 6.56 23.81 -31.50
N SER A 528 6.28 23.94 -30.19
CA SER A 528 6.28 22.80 -29.28
C SER A 528 5.22 21.75 -29.60
N VAL A 529 4.05 22.14 -30.13
CA VAL A 529 3.00 21.20 -30.56
C VAL A 529 3.47 20.40 -31.77
N THR A 530 4.10 21.06 -32.74
CA THR A 530 4.69 20.41 -33.91
C THR A 530 5.75 19.38 -33.51
N GLU A 531 6.63 19.74 -32.57
CA GLU A 531 7.65 18.85 -32.02
C GLU A 531 7.02 17.64 -31.29
N LEU A 532 6.04 17.87 -30.41
CA LEU A 532 5.38 16.80 -29.66
C LEU A 532 4.58 15.82 -30.53
N LYS A 533 3.94 16.29 -31.60
CA LYS A 533 3.17 15.44 -32.52
C LYS A 533 4.06 14.63 -33.46
N ALA A 534 5.27 15.13 -33.76
CA ALA A 534 6.27 14.34 -34.45
C ALA A 534 6.75 13.17 -33.59
N ASP A 535 6.98 13.39 -32.28
CA ASP A 535 7.50 12.38 -31.36
C ASP A 535 6.41 11.43 -30.81
N PHE A 536 5.17 11.93 -30.63
CA PHE A 536 4.02 11.20 -30.07
C PHE A 536 2.78 11.34 -30.95
N PRO A 537 2.74 10.67 -32.12
CA PRO A 537 1.65 10.82 -33.07
C PRO A 537 0.30 10.35 -32.49
N ASP A 538 0.32 9.39 -31.57
CA ASP A 538 -0.87 8.80 -30.95
C ASP A 538 -1.43 9.60 -29.75
N ASN A 539 -0.70 10.59 -29.25
CA ASN A 539 -1.12 11.42 -28.10
C ASN A 539 -1.77 12.73 -28.56
N VAL A 540 -2.84 13.14 -27.88
CA VAL A 540 -3.68 14.28 -28.30
C VAL A 540 -3.18 15.62 -27.72
N SER A 541 -2.98 16.65 -28.54
CA SER A 541 -2.51 17.99 -28.12
C SER A 541 -3.53 19.11 -28.40
N TRP A 542 -3.66 20.04 -27.43
CA TRP A 542 -4.70 21.08 -27.40
C TRP A 542 -4.13 22.49 -27.20
N THR A 543 -4.77 23.51 -27.80
CA THR A 543 -4.39 24.93 -27.68
C THR A 543 -5.57 25.85 -27.31
N GLN A 544 -5.28 27.01 -26.71
CA GLN A 544 -6.27 28.02 -26.25
C GLN A 544 -6.13 29.34 -27.01
N LEU A 545 -7.24 30.04 -27.31
CA LEU A 545 -7.27 31.16 -28.28
C LEU A 545 -8.16 32.35 -27.82
N TYR A 546 -8.19 33.49 -28.55
CA TYR A 546 -8.82 34.80 -28.17
C TYR A 546 -9.47 35.57 -29.35
N ASN A 547 -10.46 36.47 -29.12
CA ASN A 547 -11.24 37.49 -29.96
C ASN A 547 -11.48 37.28 -31.49
N LYS A 548 -12.69 37.46 -32.07
CA LYS A 548 -13.12 37.12 -33.47
C LYS A 548 -12.05 37.09 -34.60
N ALA A 549 -11.33 38.18 -34.86
CA ALA A 549 -10.25 38.18 -35.86
C ALA A 549 -9.09 37.29 -35.38
N ASP A 550 -8.64 37.56 -34.16
CA ASP A 550 -7.71 36.75 -33.38
C ASP A 550 -8.19 35.28 -33.18
N TRP A 551 -9.49 34.96 -33.11
CA TRP A 551 -10.04 33.61 -32.83
C TRP A 551 -9.90 32.81 -34.11
N THR A 552 -10.11 33.48 -35.25
CA THR A 552 -9.93 32.90 -36.57
C THR A 552 -8.44 32.71 -36.87
N GLU A 553 -7.61 33.71 -36.57
CA GLU A 553 -6.16 33.69 -36.80
C GLU A 553 -5.46 32.67 -35.90
N LEU A 554 -5.66 32.75 -34.59
CA LEU A 554 -5.07 31.83 -33.62
C LEU A 554 -5.55 30.40 -33.85
N ALA A 555 -6.84 30.17 -34.18
CA ALA A 555 -7.33 28.82 -34.44
C ALA A 555 -6.63 28.20 -35.65
N LYS A 556 -6.41 28.98 -36.71
CA LYS A 556 -5.65 28.54 -37.87
C LYS A 556 -4.19 28.27 -37.52
N MET A 557 -3.53 29.18 -36.80
CA MET A 557 -2.15 28.97 -36.35
C MET A 557 -2.00 27.68 -35.52
N ALA A 558 -2.97 27.40 -34.65
CA ALA A 558 -2.98 26.18 -33.86
C ALA A 558 -3.26 24.92 -34.69
N GLU A 559 -4.20 24.96 -35.63
CA GLU A 559 -4.43 23.85 -36.57
C GLU A 559 -3.19 23.59 -37.45
N GLU A 560 -2.57 24.65 -37.96
CA GLU A 560 -1.34 24.60 -38.76
C GLU A 560 -0.14 24.03 -37.97
N SER A 561 -0.14 24.16 -36.64
CA SER A 561 0.88 23.54 -35.78
C SER A 561 0.75 22.02 -35.64
N GLY A 562 -0.34 21.43 -36.12
CA GLY A 562 -0.61 19.99 -36.06
C GLY A 562 -1.42 19.54 -34.83
N ALA A 563 -2.06 20.45 -34.11
CA ALA A 563 -2.91 20.10 -32.97
C ALA A 563 -4.08 19.18 -33.40
N ASP A 564 -4.38 18.17 -32.58
CA ASP A 564 -5.48 17.22 -32.88
C ASP A 564 -6.86 17.85 -32.66
N ALA A 565 -6.96 18.78 -31.71
CA ALA A 565 -8.18 19.51 -31.40
C ALA A 565 -7.88 20.84 -30.67
N LEU A 566 -8.89 21.71 -30.56
CA LEU A 566 -8.79 22.99 -29.85
C LEU A 566 -9.70 23.03 -28.62
N GLU A 567 -9.24 23.64 -27.52
CA GLU A 567 -10.08 23.90 -26.35
C GLU A 567 -10.29 25.41 -26.17
N LEU A 568 -11.51 25.87 -26.42
CA LEU A 568 -11.89 27.27 -26.29
C LEU A 568 -12.11 27.61 -24.82
N ASN A 569 -11.16 28.36 -24.23
CA ASN A 569 -11.28 28.83 -22.86
C ASN A 569 -12.25 30.02 -22.77
N LEU A 570 -13.55 29.72 -22.68
CA LEU A 570 -14.61 30.73 -22.58
C LEU A 570 -14.89 31.16 -21.13
N SER A 571 -14.19 30.60 -20.14
CA SER A 571 -14.72 30.46 -18.79
C SER A 571 -13.77 30.92 -17.67
N CYS A 572 -12.66 31.59 -18.01
CA CYS A 572 -11.71 32.13 -17.04
C CYS A 572 -12.38 33.19 -16.13
N PRO A 573 -12.40 33.00 -14.80
CA PRO A 573 -13.06 33.92 -13.86
C PRO A 573 -12.33 35.26 -13.68
N HIS A 574 -11.09 35.37 -14.18
CA HIS A 574 -10.23 36.55 -14.02
C HIS A 574 -10.16 37.44 -15.26
N GLY A 575 -10.78 37.03 -16.37
CA GLY A 575 -10.70 37.72 -17.65
C GLY A 575 -11.63 38.94 -17.68
N MET A 576 -11.05 40.13 -17.90
CA MET A 576 -11.65 41.41 -18.32
C MET A 576 -13.18 41.42 -18.56
N GLY A 577 -14.00 41.23 -17.53
CA GLY A 577 -15.47 41.21 -17.66
C GLY A 577 -16.02 42.53 -18.20
N GLU A 578 -15.33 43.63 -17.88
CA GLU A 578 -15.60 44.99 -18.40
C GLU A 578 -15.41 45.12 -19.92
N ARG A 579 -14.78 44.13 -20.57
CA ARG A 579 -14.58 44.04 -22.01
C ARG A 579 -15.35 42.87 -22.65
N GLY A 580 -16.29 42.26 -21.93
CA GLY A 580 -17.11 41.15 -22.43
C GLY A 580 -16.34 39.86 -22.68
N MET A 581 -15.31 39.56 -21.88
CA MET A 581 -14.41 38.40 -22.05
C MET A 581 -14.43 37.43 -20.87
N GLY A 582 -13.92 36.20 -21.06
CA GLY A 582 -13.82 35.19 -20.00
C GLY A 582 -15.19 34.81 -19.46
N LEU A 583 -15.36 34.83 -18.13
CA LEU A 583 -16.64 34.53 -17.47
C LEU A 583 -17.85 35.22 -18.11
N ALA A 584 -17.70 36.46 -18.58
CA ALA A 584 -18.75 37.22 -19.24
C ALA A 584 -19.21 36.61 -20.58
N CYS A 585 -18.35 35.89 -21.31
CA CYS A 585 -18.73 35.15 -22.51
C CYS A 585 -19.49 33.86 -22.16
N SER A 586 -18.96 33.06 -21.23
CA SER A 586 -19.55 31.74 -20.90
C SER A 586 -20.82 31.82 -20.04
N GLN A 587 -21.25 33.01 -19.62
CA GLN A 587 -22.54 33.25 -18.97
C GLN A 587 -23.66 33.61 -19.96
N ASP A 588 -23.32 33.91 -21.21
CA ASP A 588 -24.27 34.28 -22.26
C ASP A 588 -24.29 33.21 -23.36
N PRO A 589 -25.39 32.44 -23.49
CA PRO A 589 -25.54 31.44 -24.55
C PRO A 589 -25.33 32.03 -25.96
N GLU A 590 -25.72 33.28 -26.22
CA GLU A 590 -25.58 33.87 -27.55
C GLU A 590 -24.12 34.13 -27.93
N LEU A 591 -23.32 34.62 -26.99
CA LEU A 591 -21.88 34.83 -27.19
C LEU A 591 -21.16 33.49 -27.41
N VAL A 592 -21.45 32.47 -26.62
CA VAL A 592 -20.87 31.13 -26.79
C VAL A 592 -21.19 30.58 -28.18
N ARG A 593 -22.46 30.63 -28.60
CA ARG A 593 -22.87 30.17 -29.94
C ARG A 593 -22.12 30.89 -31.05
N ASN A 594 -21.96 32.19 -30.94
CA ASN A 594 -21.29 33.00 -31.97
C ASN A 594 -19.78 32.74 -32.03
N ILE A 595 -19.11 32.58 -30.88
CA ILE A 595 -17.67 32.24 -30.84
C ILE A 595 -17.43 30.87 -31.47
N CYS A 596 -18.21 29.85 -31.09
CA CYS A 596 -18.12 28.52 -31.68
C CYS A 596 -18.33 28.57 -33.21
N ARG A 597 -19.29 29.38 -33.70
CA ARG A 597 -19.51 29.58 -35.15
C ARG A 597 -18.30 30.19 -35.86
N TRP A 598 -17.58 31.10 -35.21
CA TRP A 598 -16.38 31.71 -35.80
C TRP A 598 -15.26 30.69 -35.91
N VAL A 599 -14.99 29.94 -34.84
CA VAL A 599 -13.94 28.91 -34.82
C VAL A 599 -14.27 27.78 -35.78
N ARG A 600 -15.52 27.29 -35.81
CA ARG A 600 -15.93 26.24 -36.75
C ARG A 600 -15.71 26.62 -38.21
N LYS A 601 -15.89 27.91 -38.56
CA LYS A 601 -15.60 28.43 -39.90
C LYS A 601 -14.10 28.58 -40.19
N ALA A 602 -13.28 28.69 -39.14
CA ALA A 602 -11.85 28.94 -39.24
C ALA A 602 -11.04 27.65 -39.43
N VAL A 603 -11.43 26.56 -38.76
CA VAL A 603 -10.68 25.29 -38.70
C VAL A 603 -11.52 24.08 -39.09
N ARG A 604 -10.88 22.95 -39.39
CA ARG A 604 -11.50 21.65 -39.69
C ARG A 604 -11.32 20.63 -38.56
N ILE A 605 -10.23 20.74 -37.79
CA ILE A 605 -10.03 19.90 -36.60
C ILE A 605 -11.17 20.08 -35.57
N PRO A 606 -11.44 19.07 -34.73
CA PRO A 606 -12.42 19.18 -33.66
C PRO A 606 -12.09 20.32 -32.68
N PHE A 607 -13.12 20.95 -32.10
CA PHE A 607 -12.92 21.88 -30.99
C PHE A 607 -14.01 21.77 -29.93
N LEU A 608 -13.63 22.05 -28.67
CA LEU A 608 -14.51 22.00 -27.53
C LEU A 608 -14.59 23.34 -26.80
N ALA A 609 -15.78 23.67 -26.30
CA ALA A 609 -15.98 24.86 -25.47
C ALA A 609 -15.84 24.53 -23.98
N LYS A 610 -14.89 25.17 -23.29
CA LYS A 610 -14.72 25.02 -21.84
C LYS A 610 -15.69 25.92 -21.08
N LEU A 611 -16.63 25.33 -20.36
CA LEU A 611 -17.76 26.00 -19.73
C LEU A 611 -17.46 26.45 -18.29
N THR A 612 -18.10 27.50 -17.82
CA THR A 612 -18.06 27.92 -16.41
C THR A 612 -19.22 27.29 -15.63
N PRO A 613 -19.02 26.86 -14.37
CA PRO A 613 -20.11 26.42 -13.50
C PRO A 613 -20.88 27.60 -12.88
N ASN A 614 -20.40 28.83 -13.07
CA ASN A 614 -21.00 30.04 -12.50
C ASN A 614 -22.16 30.58 -13.35
N VAL A 615 -23.09 29.70 -13.70
CA VAL A 615 -24.28 29.98 -14.51
C VAL A 615 -25.50 29.34 -13.85
N THR A 616 -26.67 29.93 -14.04
CA THR A 616 -27.92 29.38 -13.49
C THR A 616 -28.26 28.01 -14.10
N ASN A 617 -28.03 27.86 -15.41
CA ASN A 617 -28.26 26.59 -16.11
C ASN A 617 -27.15 26.32 -17.12
N ILE A 618 -26.23 25.43 -16.77
CA ILE A 618 -25.09 25.08 -17.63
C ILE A 618 -25.51 24.36 -18.92
N VAL A 619 -26.66 23.70 -18.92
CA VAL A 619 -27.20 22.99 -20.09
C VAL A 619 -27.49 23.95 -21.23
N ASP A 620 -27.95 25.17 -20.93
CA ASP A 620 -28.27 26.17 -21.95
C ASP A 620 -27.00 26.67 -22.65
N ILE A 621 -25.89 26.77 -21.90
CA ILE A 621 -24.58 27.12 -22.45
C ILE A 621 -24.01 25.97 -23.29
N ALA A 622 -24.13 24.73 -22.82
CA ALA A 622 -23.70 23.55 -23.56
C ALA A 622 -24.46 23.40 -24.89
N LYS A 623 -25.80 23.61 -24.87
CA LYS A 623 -26.65 23.66 -26.08
C LYS A 623 -26.18 24.73 -27.04
N ALA A 624 -25.90 25.93 -26.55
CA ALA A 624 -25.41 27.02 -27.38
C ALA A 624 -24.05 26.70 -28.03
N ALA A 625 -23.14 26.02 -27.33
CA ALA A 625 -21.87 25.56 -27.90
C ALA A 625 -22.10 24.54 -29.02
N GLN A 626 -22.99 23.55 -28.80
CA GLN A 626 -23.36 22.54 -29.80
C GLN A 626 -24.00 23.19 -31.05
N GLU A 627 -24.99 24.09 -30.87
CA GLU A 627 -25.62 24.86 -31.94
C GLU A 627 -24.63 25.79 -32.67
N GLY A 628 -23.55 26.16 -31.98
CA GLY A 628 -22.44 26.93 -32.52
C GLY A 628 -21.48 26.09 -33.38
N GLY A 629 -21.61 24.77 -33.37
CA GLY A 629 -20.76 23.83 -34.11
C GLY A 629 -19.56 23.32 -33.33
N ALA A 630 -19.55 23.43 -32.00
CA ALA A 630 -18.55 22.74 -31.18
C ALA A 630 -18.76 21.22 -31.25
N ASP A 631 -17.67 20.46 -31.24
CA ASP A 631 -17.67 19.01 -31.31
C ASP A 631 -17.83 18.36 -29.92
N GLY A 632 -17.79 19.18 -28.85
CA GLY A 632 -18.01 18.78 -27.46
C GLY A 632 -17.85 19.96 -26.50
N VAL A 633 -17.95 19.68 -25.21
CA VAL A 633 -17.71 20.67 -24.14
C VAL A 633 -16.77 20.16 -23.05
N THR A 634 -16.03 21.07 -22.42
CA THR A 634 -15.27 20.78 -21.20
C THR A 634 -16.02 21.31 -19.98
N ALA A 635 -16.39 20.42 -19.05
CA ALA A 635 -17.22 20.70 -17.88
C ALA A 635 -16.49 20.32 -16.57
N THR A 636 -16.05 21.26 -15.73
CA THR A 636 -16.19 22.72 -15.84
C THR A 636 -14.94 23.48 -15.40
N ASN A 637 -14.82 24.74 -15.82
CA ASN A 637 -13.87 25.67 -15.23
C ASN A 637 -14.21 25.96 -13.75
N LYS A 638 -13.48 26.87 -13.11
CA LYS A 638 -13.56 27.07 -11.66
C LYS A 638 -14.83 27.83 -11.23
N VAL A 639 -15.45 27.43 -10.13
CA VAL A 639 -16.49 28.11 -9.33
C VAL A 639 -15.91 29.39 -8.70
N SER A 640 -16.52 30.54 -8.91
CA SER A 640 -16.05 31.81 -8.37
C SER A 640 -16.24 31.87 -6.85
N GLY A 641 -15.21 32.27 -6.10
CA GLY A 641 -15.25 32.34 -4.64
C GLY A 641 -14.06 33.07 -4.04
N LEU A 642 -14.18 33.46 -2.76
CA LEU A 642 -13.10 34.05 -1.97
C LEU A 642 -12.69 33.05 -0.87
N MET A 643 -11.43 32.62 -0.86
CA MET A 643 -11.00 31.51 0.02
C MET A 643 -11.01 31.87 1.51
N GLY A 644 -10.73 33.12 1.87
CA GLY A 644 -10.83 33.57 3.26
C GLY A 644 -10.19 34.93 3.52
N LEU A 645 -10.58 35.51 4.65
CA LEU A 645 -9.96 36.70 5.24
C LEU A 645 -9.19 36.28 6.49
N LYS A 646 -8.08 36.97 6.76
CA LYS A 646 -7.37 36.89 8.03
C LYS A 646 -8.18 37.62 9.12
N ALA A 647 -7.80 37.42 10.38
CA ALA A 647 -8.43 38.09 11.52
C ALA A 647 -8.35 39.63 11.44
N ASP A 648 -7.35 40.19 10.75
CA ASP A 648 -7.19 41.64 10.51
C ASP A 648 -8.05 42.15 9.33
N GLY A 649 -8.92 41.31 8.75
CA GLY A 649 -9.74 41.62 7.59
C GLY A 649 -8.99 41.58 6.25
N SER A 650 -7.67 41.32 6.23
CA SER A 650 -6.92 41.24 4.98
C SER A 650 -7.13 39.90 4.25
N PRO A 651 -7.26 39.91 2.91
CA PRO A 651 -7.53 38.69 2.15
C PRO A 651 -6.31 37.78 1.99
N TRP A 652 -6.56 36.50 1.69
CA TRP A 652 -5.52 35.54 1.29
C TRP A 652 -5.91 34.83 -0.03
N PRO A 653 -5.17 35.03 -1.14
CA PRO A 653 -3.92 35.79 -1.26
C PRO A 653 -4.14 37.31 -1.19
N GLY A 654 -3.18 38.04 -0.60
CA GLY A 654 -3.11 39.50 -0.62
C GLY A 654 -1.94 39.97 -1.50
N ILE A 655 -2.21 40.83 -2.48
CA ILE A 655 -1.25 41.27 -3.50
C ILE A 655 -0.80 42.71 -3.26
N GLY A 656 0.52 42.94 -3.34
CA GLY A 656 1.16 44.24 -3.20
C GLY A 656 1.10 44.83 -1.78
N ARG A 657 1.66 46.03 -1.58
CA ARG A 657 1.69 46.72 -0.26
C ARG A 657 0.28 47.00 0.29
N GLY A 658 -0.71 47.15 -0.58
CA GLY A 658 -2.12 47.35 -0.19
C GLY A 658 -2.90 46.07 0.12
N LYS A 659 -2.27 44.88 0.09
CA LYS A 659 -2.90 43.57 0.37
C LYS A 659 -4.24 43.35 -0.35
N ARG A 660 -4.37 43.75 -1.61
CA ARG A 660 -5.63 43.64 -2.38
C ARG A 660 -5.81 42.22 -2.94
N THR A 661 -7.05 41.80 -3.18
CA THR A 661 -7.37 40.51 -3.83
C THR A 661 -8.54 40.66 -4.81
N THR A 662 -8.86 39.60 -5.55
CA THR A 662 -10.09 39.47 -6.34
C THR A 662 -10.67 38.06 -6.17
N TYR A 663 -11.91 37.82 -6.60
CA TYR A 663 -12.52 36.48 -6.57
C TYR A 663 -11.67 35.47 -7.38
N GLY A 664 -11.50 34.28 -6.82
CA GLY A 664 -10.79 33.16 -7.42
C GLY A 664 -11.69 31.97 -7.70
N GLY A 665 -11.08 30.86 -8.12
CA GLY A 665 -11.81 29.70 -8.61
C GLY A 665 -11.68 28.46 -7.71
N VAL A 666 -12.79 27.77 -7.40
CA VAL A 666 -12.93 26.50 -6.66
C VAL A 666 -13.52 25.42 -7.59
N SER A 667 -13.22 24.13 -7.48
CA SER A 667 -13.76 23.09 -8.39
C SER A 667 -15.08 22.46 -7.92
N GLY A 668 -16.00 22.06 -8.82
CA GLY A 668 -17.28 21.40 -8.48
C GLY A 668 -18.05 20.81 -9.69
N GLU A 669 -19.13 20.05 -9.42
CA GLU A 669 -19.82 19.11 -10.35
C GLU A 669 -20.86 19.73 -11.31
N SER A 670 -20.92 19.25 -12.56
CA SER A 670 -21.94 19.65 -13.57
C SER A 670 -22.17 18.66 -14.74
N VAL A 671 -21.50 17.50 -14.75
CA VAL A 671 -21.39 16.63 -15.94
C VAL A 671 -22.67 15.84 -16.25
N SER A 672 -23.33 15.26 -15.23
CA SER A 672 -24.53 14.42 -15.43
C SER A 672 -25.72 15.17 -16.03
N ALA A 673 -25.86 16.46 -15.71
CA ALA A 673 -26.92 17.31 -16.23
C ALA A 673 -26.77 17.56 -17.75
N ILE A 674 -25.53 17.68 -18.25
CA ILE A 674 -25.26 17.89 -19.67
C ILE A 674 -25.54 16.62 -20.47
N GLU A 675 -25.04 15.45 -20.04
CA GLU A 675 -25.27 14.18 -20.76
C GLU A 675 -26.76 13.85 -20.87
N LYS A 676 -27.55 14.06 -19.80
CA LYS A 676 -29.00 13.85 -19.86
C LYS A 676 -29.72 14.75 -20.87
N ALA A 677 -29.26 15.98 -21.01
CA ALA A 677 -29.89 16.95 -21.89
C ALA A 677 -29.39 16.86 -23.34
N LEU A 678 -28.15 16.41 -23.54
CA LEU A 678 -27.43 16.36 -24.81
C LEU A 678 -26.77 14.98 -24.99
N SER A 679 -27.56 13.91 -24.96
CA SER A 679 -26.99 12.55 -24.94
C SER A 679 -26.11 12.27 -26.16
N GLY A 680 -24.92 11.74 -25.89
CA GLY A 680 -23.91 11.45 -26.91
C GLY A 680 -23.11 12.66 -27.37
N PHE A 681 -23.34 13.86 -26.82
CA PHE A 681 -22.49 15.01 -27.06
C PHE A 681 -21.21 14.91 -26.21
N PRO A 682 -20.00 14.87 -26.79
CA PRO A 682 -18.77 14.61 -26.05
C PRO A 682 -18.51 15.59 -24.90
N ILE A 683 -18.21 15.04 -23.71
CA ILE A 683 -17.89 15.82 -22.50
C ILE A 683 -16.48 15.48 -22.00
N LEU A 684 -15.66 16.52 -21.81
CA LEU A 684 -14.37 16.47 -21.11
C LEU A 684 -14.61 16.89 -19.66
N ALA A 685 -14.56 15.95 -18.72
CA ALA A 685 -14.79 16.26 -17.31
C ALA A 685 -13.55 16.89 -16.67
N THR A 686 -13.76 17.89 -15.82
CA THR A 686 -12.71 18.48 -15.00
C THR A 686 -13.28 19.11 -13.74
N GLY A 687 -12.55 18.98 -12.62
CA GLY A 687 -12.93 19.48 -11.32
C GLY A 687 -13.00 18.38 -10.26
N GLY A 688 -12.02 18.36 -9.35
CA GLY A 688 -12.00 17.39 -8.24
C GLY A 688 -11.56 15.97 -8.58
N ILE A 689 -11.20 15.67 -9.83
CA ILE A 689 -10.65 14.36 -10.23
C ILE A 689 -9.25 14.21 -9.64
N ASP A 690 -9.07 13.24 -8.76
CA ASP A 690 -7.82 13.01 -8.02
C ASP A 690 -7.41 11.53 -7.90
N SER A 691 -8.19 10.63 -8.51
CA SER A 691 -8.07 9.19 -8.37
C SER A 691 -8.73 8.46 -9.55
N ALA A 692 -8.41 7.18 -9.75
CA ALA A 692 -9.13 6.34 -10.70
C ALA A 692 -10.61 6.15 -10.31
N GLU A 693 -10.91 6.11 -9.01
CA GLU A 693 -12.28 5.98 -8.49
C GLU A 693 -13.11 7.22 -8.86
N SER A 694 -12.64 8.44 -8.53
CA SER A 694 -13.31 9.68 -8.93
C SER A 694 -13.39 9.82 -10.45
N GLY A 695 -12.34 9.45 -11.18
CA GLY A 695 -12.36 9.42 -12.64
C GLY A 695 -13.45 8.52 -13.22
N LEU A 696 -13.61 7.30 -12.68
CA LEU A 696 -14.65 6.38 -13.10
C LEU A 696 -16.06 6.91 -12.82
N GLN A 697 -16.26 7.65 -11.72
CA GLN A 697 -17.54 8.31 -11.44
C GLN A 697 -17.91 9.32 -12.53
N PHE A 698 -16.96 10.12 -13.01
CA PHE A 698 -17.20 11.05 -14.11
C PHE A 698 -17.49 10.33 -15.44
N LEU A 699 -16.85 9.20 -15.71
CA LEU A 699 -17.17 8.36 -16.87
C LEU A 699 -18.60 7.81 -16.78
N HIS A 700 -19.04 7.32 -15.60
CA HIS A 700 -20.43 6.89 -15.39
C HIS A 700 -21.44 8.03 -15.54
N ALA A 701 -21.04 9.25 -15.19
CA ALA A 701 -21.84 10.46 -15.33
C ALA A 701 -21.94 10.98 -16.78
N GLY A 702 -21.24 10.36 -17.75
CA GLY A 702 -21.32 10.68 -19.18
C GLY A 702 -20.09 11.36 -19.77
N ALA A 703 -19.01 11.55 -19.01
CA ALA A 703 -17.76 12.05 -19.56
C ALA A 703 -17.09 11.03 -20.48
N ALA A 704 -16.46 11.52 -21.55
CA ALA A 704 -15.64 10.69 -22.44
C ALA A 704 -14.17 10.64 -21.99
N VAL A 705 -13.64 11.75 -21.46
CA VAL A 705 -12.26 11.84 -20.94
C VAL A 705 -12.18 12.78 -19.74
N LEU A 706 -11.05 12.74 -19.02
CA LEU A 706 -10.87 13.32 -17.69
C LEU A 706 -9.65 14.27 -17.68
N GLN A 707 -9.84 15.56 -17.36
CA GLN A 707 -8.74 16.50 -17.14
C GLN A 707 -8.44 16.68 -15.66
N VAL A 708 -7.16 16.65 -15.31
CA VAL A 708 -6.66 16.76 -13.93
C VAL A 708 -5.80 18.01 -13.77
N CYS A 709 -5.97 18.73 -12.66
CA CYS A 709 -5.14 19.90 -12.33
C CYS A 709 -4.72 19.89 -10.86
N SER A 710 -5.69 20.06 -9.94
CA SER A 710 -5.39 20.20 -8.50
C SER A 710 -4.71 18.98 -7.88
N ALA A 711 -4.96 17.77 -8.41
CA ALA A 711 -4.29 16.57 -7.91
C ALA A 711 -2.79 16.53 -8.26
N VAL A 712 -2.42 16.98 -9.48
CA VAL A 712 -1.01 17.17 -9.87
C VAL A 712 -0.38 18.29 -9.06
N GLN A 713 -1.12 19.38 -8.75
CA GLN A 713 -0.62 20.45 -7.86
C GLN A 713 -0.41 19.97 -6.41
N ASN A 714 -1.25 19.06 -5.93
CA ASN A 714 -1.09 18.39 -4.64
C ASN A 714 0.06 17.35 -4.66
N GLN A 715 0.60 17.02 -5.84
CA GLN A 715 1.57 15.95 -6.06
C GLN A 715 2.56 16.30 -7.20
N ASP A 716 2.56 15.52 -8.27
CA ASP A 716 3.40 15.60 -9.46
C ASP A 716 2.81 14.68 -10.56
N PHE A 717 3.46 14.60 -11.73
CA PHE A 717 2.93 13.89 -12.90
C PHE A 717 2.83 12.37 -12.74
N THR A 718 3.48 11.76 -11.75
CA THR A 718 3.47 10.29 -11.54
C THR A 718 2.10 9.76 -11.11
N VAL A 719 1.16 10.63 -10.73
CA VAL A 719 -0.23 10.24 -10.41
C VAL A 719 -0.95 9.56 -11.58
N ILE A 720 -0.47 9.71 -12.83
CA ILE A 720 -1.04 8.98 -13.97
C ILE A 720 -0.85 7.47 -13.88
N GLU A 721 0.30 7.02 -13.36
CA GLU A 721 0.57 5.59 -13.21
C GLU A 721 -0.46 4.99 -12.26
N ASP A 722 -0.76 5.72 -11.19
CA ASP A 722 -1.82 5.41 -10.24
C ASP A 722 -3.20 5.40 -10.91
N TYR A 723 -3.56 6.43 -11.68
CA TYR A 723 -4.88 6.52 -12.32
C TYR A 723 -5.10 5.43 -13.35
N CYS A 724 -4.10 5.16 -14.20
CA CYS A 724 -4.15 4.12 -15.21
C CYS A 724 -4.22 2.73 -14.57
N ALA A 725 -3.37 2.42 -13.59
CA ALA A 725 -3.41 1.14 -12.89
C ALA A 725 -4.72 0.95 -12.13
N GLY A 726 -5.20 2.01 -11.46
CA GLY A 726 -6.45 1.97 -10.71
C GLY A 726 -7.67 1.79 -11.59
N LEU A 727 -7.73 2.45 -12.74
CA LEU A 727 -8.85 2.32 -13.68
C LEU A 727 -8.85 0.92 -14.32
N LYS A 728 -7.69 0.41 -14.75
CA LYS A 728 -7.55 -0.97 -15.23
C LYS A 728 -8.02 -1.98 -14.19
N ALA A 729 -7.63 -1.82 -12.93
CA ALA A 729 -8.07 -2.69 -11.84
C ALA A 729 -9.59 -2.61 -11.60
N LEU A 730 -10.17 -1.41 -11.51
CA LEU A 730 -11.62 -1.22 -11.33
C LEU A 730 -12.43 -1.90 -12.45
N LEU A 731 -11.93 -1.82 -13.68
CA LEU A 731 -12.55 -2.46 -14.84
C LEU A 731 -12.36 -3.98 -14.84
N TYR A 732 -11.16 -4.47 -14.48
CA TYR A 732 -10.84 -5.89 -14.40
C TYR A 732 -11.68 -6.60 -13.33
N LEU A 733 -11.77 -6.03 -12.11
CA LEU A 733 -12.51 -6.64 -11.00
C LEU A 733 -14.00 -6.82 -11.31
N ARG A 734 -14.61 -5.93 -12.11
CA ARG A 734 -16.00 -6.08 -12.58
C ARG A 734 -16.23 -7.35 -13.43
N SER A 735 -15.17 -7.89 -14.05
CA SER A 735 -15.24 -9.12 -14.84
C SER A 735 -15.17 -10.40 -14.00
N LEU A 736 -14.83 -10.29 -12.71
CA LEU A 736 -14.73 -11.40 -11.77
C LEU A 736 -16.07 -11.56 -11.04
N GLU A 737 -16.70 -12.73 -11.15
CA GLU A 737 -18.01 -12.98 -10.54
C GLU A 737 -17.92 -13.17 -9.03
N GLU A 738 -16.77 -13.63 -8.54
CA GLU A 738 -16.50 -13.92 -7.14
C GLU A 738 -16.33 -12.65 -6.28
N LEU A 739 -16.19 -11.47 -6.90
CA LEU A 739 -15.93 -10.20 -6.22
C LEU A 739 -17.03 -9.14 -6.48
N GLN A 740 -18.24 -9.57 -6.84
CA GLN A 740 -19.34 -8.64 -7.16
C GLN A 740 -19.85 -7.86 -5.93
N ASP A 741 -19.58 -8.35 -4.73
CA ASP A 741 -19.90 -7.69 -3.45
C ASP A 741 -18.83 -6.68 -3.00
N TRP A 742 -17.71 -6.56 -3.73
CA TRP A 742 -16.71 -5.53 -3.50
C TRP A 742 -17.18 -4.16 -4.01
N ASN A 743 -16.81 -3.11 -3.29
CA ASN A 743 -17.00 -1.75 -3.77
C ASN A 743 -15.73 -1.26 -4.48
N GLY A 744 -15.66 -1.47 -5.79
CA GLY A 744 -14.46 -1.17 -6.58
C GLY A 744 -13.30 -2.08 -6.15
N GLN A 745 -12.26 -1.49 -5.56
CA GLN A 745 -11.12 -2.24 -5.02
C GLN A 745 -11.25 -2.55 -3.52
N SER A 746 -12.27 -2.02 -2.83
CA SER A 746 -12.47 -2.25 -1.41
C SER A 746 -13.21 -3.56 -1.15
N PRO A 747 -12.61 -4.53 -0.42
CA PRO A 747 -13.33 -5.73 0.00
C PRO A 747 -14.49 -5.37 0.94
N PRO A 748 -15.53 -6.22 1.03
CA PRO A 748 -16.58 -6.07 2.02
C PRO A 748 -15.99 -5.89 3.42
N THR A 749 -16.42 -4.85 4.13
CA THR A 749 -15.92 -4.58 5.48
C THR A 749 -16.39 -5.68 6.44
N ALA A 750 -15.48 -6.59 6.79
CA ALA A 750 -15.69 -7.60 7.82
C ALA A 750 -15.75 -6.94 9.21
N ARG A 751 -16.39 -7.62 10.18
CA ARG A 751 -16.39 -7.16 11.57
C ARG A 751 -14.96 -7.16 12.11
N HIS A 752 -14.50 -6.00 12.59
CA HIS A 752 -13.11 -5.86 13.02
C HIS A 752 -12.97 -4.93 14.23
N GLN A 753 -11.93 -5.15 15.05
CA GLN A 753 -11.49 -4.21 16.07
C GLN A 753 -10.02 -3.88 15.83
N LYS A 754 -9.71 -2.59 15.71
CA LYS A 754 -8.37 -2.11 15.28
C LYS A 754 -7.86 -2.84 14.03
N GLY A 755 -8.72 -3.03 13.02
CA GLY A 755 -8.39 -3.72 11.77
C GLY A 755 -8.23 -5.24 11.84
N LYS A 756 -8.29 -5.85 13.03
CA LYS A 756 -8.23 -7.30 13.19
C LYS A 756 -9.64 -7.91 13.17
N PRO A 757 -9.86 -9.03 12.47
CA PRO A 757 -11.15 -9.72 12.49
C PRO A 757 -11.62 -10.01 13.92
N VAL A 758 -12.90 -9.77 14.20
CA VAL A 758 -13.52 -10.18 15.48
C VAL A 758 -13.93 -11.64 15.37
N ALA A 759 -13.54 -12.48 16.33
CA ALA A 759 -13.97 -13.88 16.37
C ALA A 759 -15.51 -13.99 16.43
N THR A 760 -16.11 -14.86 15.63
CA THR A 760 -17.57 -15.01 15.55
C THR A 760 -18.14 -15.67 16.81
N LEU A 761 -18.81 -14.85 17.62
CA LEU A 761 -19.42 -15.09 18.92
C LEU A 761 -20.65 -16.04 18.96
N GLU A 762 -20.76 -17.08 18.14
CA GLU A 762 -21.75 -18.13 18.46
C GLU A 762 -21.35 -18.91 19.74
N GLU A 763 -20.06 -18.88 20.11
CA GLU A 763 -19.53 -19.51 21.33
C GLU A 763 -19.54 -18.59 22.58
N ALA A 764 -19.55 -17.27 22.42
CA ALA A 764 -19.51 -16.33 23.56
C ALA A 764 -20.85 -15.60 23.82
N ARG A 765 -21.91 -15.95 23.07
CA ARG A 765 -23.26 -15.36 23.13
C ARG A 765 -24.00 -15.50 24.48
N GLY A 766 -23.39 -16.11 25.50
CA GLY A 766 -23.97 -16.26 26.83
C GLY A 766 -23.22 -15.60 28.00
N ARG A 767 -22.09 -14.92 27.80
CA ARG A 767 -21.17 -14.58 28.91
C ARG A 767 -20.55 -13.18 28.90
N VAL A 768 -21.18 -12.21 28.23
CA VAL A 768 -20.65 -10.83 28.17
C VAL A 768 -21.17 -10.02 29.36
N ARG A 769 -20.37 -9.89 30.43
CA ARG A 769 -20.57 -8.88 31.49
C ARG A 769 -19.30 -8.16 31.96
N ASP A 770 -18.12 -8.50 31.44
CA ASP A 770 -16.89 -7.82 31.88
C ASP A 770 -15.84 -7.81 30.76
N PHE A 771 -15.35 -6.60 30.42
CA PHE A 771 -14.37 -6.33 29.37
C PHE A 771 -13.01 -7.01 29.66
N THR A 772 -12.76 -7.43 30.90
CA THR A 772 -11.51 -8.08 31.31
C THR A 772 -11.53 -9.62 31.21
N ALA A 773 -12.70 -10.26 31.19
CA ALA A 773 -12.81 -11.72 31.26
C ALA A 773 -12.73 -12.43 29.89
N VAL A 774 -12.97 -11.74 28.78
CA VAL A 774 -12.96 -12.30 27.41
C VAL A 774 -11.55 -12.63 26.91
N LEU A 775 -10.50 -12.06 27.51
CA LEU A 775 -9.11 -12.12 27.02
C LEU A 775 -8.29 -13.33 27.52
N GLN A 776 -8.87 -14.23 28.31
CA GLN A 776 -8.11 -15.27 29.03
C GLN A 776 -8.31 -16.71 28.53
N HIS A 777 -9.05 -16.94 27.45
CA HIS A 777 -9.32 -18.30 26.96
C HIS A 777 -8.62 -18.62 25.63
N PRO A 778 -7.95 -19.79 25.50
CA PRO A 778 -7.39 -20.27 24.24
C PRO A 778 -8.46 -20.40 23.17
N PHE A 779 -8.37 -19.62 22.09
CA PHE A 779 -9.10 -19.91 20.86
C PHE A 779 -8.30 -20.92 20.03
N THR A 780 -8.96 -21.98 19.59
CA THR A 780 -8.43 -22.99 18.66
C THR A 780 -9.32 -22.99 17.44
N ASP A 781 -9.18 -21.98 16.58
CA ASP A 781 -9.86 -22.00 15.29
C ASP A 781 -8.90 -22.56 14.23
N ASP A 782 -9.22 -23.77 13.75
CA ASP A 782 -8.75 -24.28 12.48
C ASP A 782 -9.44 -23.48 11.37
N TYR A 783 -8.84 -22.37 10.93
CA TYR A 783 -9.23 -21.76 9.66
C TYR A 783 -8.66 -22.61 8.52
N PRO A 784 -9.49 -23.27 7.70
CA PRO A 784 -8.99 -23.88 6.47
C PRO A 784 -8.50 -22.74 5.56
N SER A 785 -7.19 -22.64 5.37
CA SER A 785 -6.61 -21.73 4.38
C SER A 785 -7.03 -22.23 2.99
N PRO A 786 -7.88 -21.51 2.25
CA PRO A 786 -8.19 -21.89 0.88
C PRO A 786 -6.89 -21.74 0.08
N ALA A 787 -6.52 -22.75 -0.71
CA ALA A 787 -5.43 -22.62 -1.66
C ALA A 787 -5.65 -21.35 -2.50
N PHE A 788 -4.57 -20.59 -2.76
CA PHE A 788 -4.63 -19.43 -3.65
C PHE A 788 -5.14 -19.88 -5.01
N LEU A 789 -6.37 -19.51 -5.35
CA LEU A 789 -7.00 -19.80 -6.62
C LEU A 789 -7.00 -18.51 -7.43
N SER A 790 -6.21 -18.51 -8.51
CA SER A 790 -6.23 -17.42 -9.48
C SER A 790 -7.63 -17.29 -10.07
N ARG A 791 -8.12 -16.04 -10.14
CA ARG A 791 -9.45 -15.73 -10.67
C ARG A 791 -9.34 -15.23 -12.09
N LEU A 792 -10.13 -15.82 -12.98
CA LEU A 792 -10.16 -15.48 -14.40
C LEU A 792 -11.42 -14.68 -14.75
N PRO A 793 -11.33 -13.71 -15.67
CA PRO A 793 -12.49 -12.98 -16.19
C PRO A 793 -13.56 -13.91 -16.77
N LYS A 794 -14.81 -13.74 -16.34
CA LYS A 794 -15.96 -14.51 -16.86
C LYS A 794 -16.88 -13.69 -17.76
N LYS A 795 -16.69 -12.36 -17.81
CA LYS A 795 -17.51 -11.43 -18.59
C LYS A 795 -16.64 -10.38 -19.30
N PRO A 796 -17.05 -9.90 -20.48
CA PRO A 796 -16.36 -8.80 -21.14
C PRO A 796 -16.48 -7.51 -20.32
N ILE A 797 -15.39 -6.77 -20.23
CA ILE A 797 -15.32 -5.47 -19.55
C ILE A 797 -16.09 -4.44 -20.38
N LYS A 798 -17.08 -3.78 -19.77
CA LYS A 798 -17.84 -2.68 -20.40
C LYS A 798 -18.03 -1.53 -19.42
N ILE A 799 -17.87 -0.30 -19.91
CA ILE A 799 -18.29 0.91 -19.20
C ILE A 799 -19.72 1.19 -19.65
N LYS A 800 -20.65 1.33 -18.69
CA LYS A 800 -22.02 1.76 -18.95
C LYS A 800 -22.18 3.18 -18.40
N ASN A 801 -22.88 4.05 -19.13
CA ASN A 801 -23.34 5.32 -18.58
C ASN A 801 -24.47 5.01 -17.59
N GLU A 802 -24.33 5.44 -16.33
CA GLU A 802 -25.26 5.15 -15.23
C GLU A 802 -26.10 6.38 -14.86
N CYS A 803 -26.25 7.35 -15.77
CA CYS A 803 -27.15 8.51 -15.61
C CYS A 803 -28.63 8.16 -15.38
N CYS A 804 -29.00 6.87 -15.51
CA CYS A 804 -30.35 6.35 -15.31
C CYS A 804 -30.83 6.37 -13.84
N TYR A 805 -29.94 6.45 -12.86
CA TYR A 805 -30.30 6.51 -11.43
C TYR A 805 -30.55 7.93 -10.91
N ASP A 806 -30.13 8.94 -11.65
CA ASP A 806 -30.36 10.34 -11.30
C ASP A 806 -31.79 10.72 -11.75
N ALA A 807 -32.72 10.70 -10.80
CA ALA A 807 -34.15 10.86 -11.03
C ALA A 807 -34.67 12.16 -10.41
N SER A 808 -35.81 12.65 -10.89
CA SER A 808 -36.47 13.78 -10.22
C SER A 808 -36.89 13.39 -8.79
N TYR A 809 -36.95 14.37 -7.87
CA TYR A 809 -37.37 14.15 -6.49
C TYR A 809 -38.68 13.33 -6.36
N TRP A 810 -39.59 13.49 -7.31
CA TRP A 810 -40.88 12.80 -7.35
C TRP A 810 -40.79 11.33 -7.81
N GLN A 811 -39.81 10.98 -8.63
CA GLN A 811 -39.54 9.60 -9.06
C GLN A 811 -38.77 8.80 -8.00
N ALA A 812 -37.99 9.47 -7.14
CA ALA A 812 -37.26 8.84 -6.03
C ALA A 812 -38.16 8.48 -4.82
N LYS A 813 -39.42 8.93 -4.81
CA LYS A 813 -40.35 8.82 -3.68
C LYS A 813 -40.90 7.40 -3.47
N ASP A 814 -40.79 6.53 -4.46
CA ASP A 814 -41.21 5.11 -4.42
C ASP A 814 -40.12 4.15 -3.92
N ILE A 815 -38.96 4.67 -3.50
CA ILE A 815 -37.90 3.85 -2.92
C ILE A 815 -38.25 3.56 -1.45
N SER A 816 -38.40 2.27 -1.15
CA SER A 816 -38.59 1.71 0.20
C SER A 816 -37.77 2.46 1.25
N LEU A 817 -38.45 3.10 2.19
CA LEU A 817 -37.81 3.78 3.32
C LEU A 817 -36.91 2.79 4.06
N VAL A 818 -35.74 3.25 4.46
CA VAL A 818 -34.68 2.42 5.05
C VAL A 818 -34.56 2.68 6.55
N HIS A 819 -34.55 1.62 7.35
CA HIS A 819 -34.14 1.59 8.76
C HIS A 819 -32.63 1.44 8.89
N LEU A 820 -32.10 1.58 10.10
CA LEU A 820 -30.68 1.42 10.38
C LEU A 820 -30.46 0.25 11.35
N ILE A 821 -29.36 -0.49 11.18
CA ILE A 821 -28.96 -1.57 12.11
C ILE A 821 -27.50 -1.33 12.57
N PHE A 822 -27.26 -1.52 13.87
CA PHE A 822 -25.92 -1.66 14.43
C PHE A 822 -25.54 -3.16 14.54
N PRO A 823 -24.34 -3.56 14.10
CA PRO A 823 -23.62 -4.66 14.68
C PRO A 823 -23.14 -4.23 16.08
N LEU A 824 -23.64 -4.89 17.13
CA LEU A 824 -23.50 -4.53 18.56
C LEU A 824 -22.05 -4.50 19.13
N GLU A 825 -21.00 -4.69 18.33
CA GLU A 825 -19.64 -4.96 18.82
C GLU A 825 -18.56 -4.00 18.28
N THR A 826 -18.92 -3.02 17.45
CA THR A 826 -17.97 -2.06 16.83
C THR A 826 -18.43 -0.62 16.98
N VAL A 827 -18.68 -0.13 18.19
CA VAL A 827 -19.19 1.25 18.34
C VAL A 827 -18.36 2.11 19.28
N MET A 828 -18.06 3.33 18.82
CA MET A 828 -17.66 4.48 19.63
C MET A 828 -18.81 5.50 19.64
N ASN A 829 -18.92 6.24 20.75
CA ASN A 829 -20.04 7.11 21.07
C ASN A 829 -20.32 8.19 20.01
N ILE A 830 -21.56 8.23 19.51
CA ILE A 830 -22.06 9.23 18.54
C ILE A 830 -23.35 9.83 19.10
N SER A 831 -23.36 11.12 19.46
CA SER A 831 -24.61 11.85 19.70
C SER A 831 -25.04 12.58 18.42
N THR A 832 -26.31 12.52 18.03
CA THR A 832 -26.85 13.30 16.89
C THR A 832 -28.10 14.08 17.32
N GLN A 833 -28.28 15.28 16.76
CA GLN A 833 -29.27 16.28 17.21
C GLN A 833 -30.65 16.24 16.53
N ASN A 834 -30.90 15.34 15.56
CA ASN A 834 -32.05 15.53 14.65
C ASN A 834 -33.25 14.59 14.83
N CYS A 835 -33.14 13.52 15.62
CA CYS A 835 -34.26 12.66 16.04
C CYS A 835 -33.81 11.90 17.29
N ASP A 836 -34.56 11.94 18.39
CA ASP A 836 -34.33 11.12 19.60
C ASP A 836 -34.62 9.62 19.32
N ALA A 837 -33.93 9.05 18.34
CA ALA A 837 -34.12 7.72 17.81
C ALA A 837 -32.92 6.79 18.08
N ILE A 838 -31.91 7.28 18.81
CA ILE A 838 -30.76 6.48 19.25
C ILE A 838 -30.72 6.55 20.77
N VAL A 839 -30.76 5.39 21.42
CA VAL A 839 -30.59 5.27 22.88
C VAL A 839 -29.18 4.77 23.14
N PHE A 840 -28.44 5.47 24.00
CA PHE A 840 -27.15 5.02 24.51
C PHE A 840 -27.34 4.34 25.85
N ASP A 841 -26.87 3.11 25.94
CA ASP A 841 -26.79 2.42 27.22
C ASP A 841 -25.75 3.12 28.13
N PRO A 842 -26.11 3.52 29.36
CA PRO A 842 -25.22 4.32 30.22
C PRO A 842 -24.08 3.53 30.84
N GLU A 843 -24.13 2.19 30.85
CA GLU A 843 -23.09 1.35 31.45
C GLU A 843 -22.09 0.87 30.38
N THR A 844 -22.62 0.39 29.26
CA THR A 844 -21.84 -0.18 28.15
C THR A 844 -21.47 0.86 27.09
N HIS A 845 -22.16 2.01 27.08
CA HIS A 845 -22.07 3.03 26.03
C HIS A 845 -22.43 2.53 24.62
N LEU A 846 -23.12 1.40 24.51
CA LEU A 846 -23.56 0.87 23.22
C LEU A 846 -24.83 1.59 22.73
N PRO A 847 -24.87 2.09 21.47
CA PRO A 847 -26.08 2.67 20.92
C PRO A 847 -27.03 1.63 20.35
N THR A 848 -28.32 1.89 20.49
CA THR A 848 -29.42 1.13 19.88
C THR A 848 -30.36 2.07 19.12
N ILE A 849 -30.67 1.73 17.86
CA ILE A 849 -31.60 2.50 17.02
C ILE A 849 -33.03 2.05 17.32
N GLN A 850 -33.88 3.03 17.59
CA GLN A 850 -35.29 2.84 17.90
C GLN A 850 -36.14 2.91 16.62
N ASP A 851 -37.35 2.34 16.67
CA ASP A 851 -38.33 2.39 15.57
C ASP A 851 -38.76 3.81 15.18
N SER A 852 -38.51 4.79 16.06
CA SER A 852 -38.76 6.20 15.81
C SER A 852 -37.80 6.83 14.77
N CYS A 853 -36.82 6.05 14.28
CA CYS A 853 -35.86 6.40 13.25
C CYS A 853 -36.55 6.72 11.91
N THR A 854 -36.08 7.77 11.23
CA THR A 854 -36.63 8.24 9.94
C THR A 854 -35.78 7.86 8.73
N GLY A 855 -34.63 7.23 8.94
CA GLY A 855 -33.71 6.87 7.85
C GLY A 855 -32.99 8.08 7.23
N CYS A 856 -32.76 9.16 7.99
CA CYS A 856 -32.10 10.39 7.49
C CYS A 856 -30.61 10.24 7.19
N THR A 857 -29.99 9.10 7.52
CA THR A 857 -28.59 8.75 7.23
C THR A 857 -27.52 9.55 8.00
N LEU A 858 -27.87 10.57 8.78
CA LEU A 858 -26.88 11.42 9.48
C LEU A 858 -25.94 10.63 10.40
N CYS A 859 -26.44 9.64 11.15
CA CYS A 859 -25.63 8.80 12.04
C CYS A 859 -24.59 7.98 11.28
N LEU A 860 -24.95 7.43 10.12
CA LEU A 860 -24.02 6.74 9.22
C LEU A 860 -22.95 7.71 8.70
N SER A 861 -23.36 8.91 8.27
CA SER A 861 -22.45 9.91 7.69
C SER A 861 -21.40 10.46 8.67
N VAL A 862 -21.69 10.45 9.98
CA VAL A 862 -20.76 10.93 11.02
C VAL A 862 -20.02 9.79 11.74
N CYS A 863 -20.30 8.53 11.39
CA CYS A 863 -19.68 7.38 12.04
C CYS A 863 -18.18 7.32 11.71
N PRO A 864 -17.29 7.20 12.71
CA PRO A 864 -15.85 7.12 12.45
C PRO A 864 -15.39 5.76 11.93
N ILE A 865 -16.26 4.73 11.97
CA ILE A 865 -15.98 3.37 11.50
C ILE A 865 -16.81 3.10 10.25
N VAL A 866 -16.14 2.86 9.12
CA VAL A 866 -16.82 2.57 7.84
C VAL A 866 -17.64 1.29 7.99
N ASP A 867 -18.86 1.31 7.47
CA ASP A 867 -19.82 0.20 7.48
C ASP A 867 -20.22 -0.35 8.85
N CYS A 868 -19.84 0.33 9.95
CA CYS A 868 -20.37 0.04 11.28
C CYS A 868 -21.89 0.26 11.30
N ILE A 869 -22.39 1.26 10.59
CA ILE A 869 -23.81 1.56 10.47
C ILE A 869 -24.23 1.31 9.03
N LYS A 870 -25.31 0.53 8.83
CA LYS A 870 -25.86 0.23 7.50
C LYS A 870 -27.33 0.63 7.39
N MET A 871 -27.71 1.13 6.21
CA MET A 871 -29.11 1.33 5.83
C MET A 871 -29.71 0.01 5.36
N VAL A 872 -30.87 -0.37 5.89
CA VAL A 872 -31.60 -1.60 5.55
C VAL A 872 -33.06 -1.27 5.27
N ALA A 873 -33.78 -2.07 4.48
CA ALA A 873 -35.19 -1.79 4.23
C ALA A 873 -36.00 -1.74 5.54
N ARG A 874 -36.87 -0.74 5.70
CA ARG A 874 -37.75 -0.62 6.85
C ARG A 874 -38.81 -1.71 6.79
N THR A 875 -38.91 -2.48 7.87
CA THR A 875 -39.90 -3.57 8.01
C THR A 875 -41.26 -3.08 8.51
N THR A 876 -41.33 -1.88 9.08
CA THR A 876 -42.56 -1.25 9.56
C THR A 876 -43.02 -0.13 8.62
N PRO A 877 -44.34 0.12 8.48
CA PRO A 877 -44.83 1.27 7.73
C PRO A 877 -44.28 2.59 8.29
N TYR A 878 -43.84 3.49 7.42
CA TYR A 878 -43.38 4.80 7.85
C TYR A 878 -44.52 5.80 7.93
N VAL A 879 -44.60 6.50 9.07
CA VAL A 879 -45.54 7.60 9.27
C VAL A 879 -44.72 8.87 9.53
N PRO A 880 -44.76 9.87 8.63
CA PRO A 880 -44.07 11.14 8.84
C PRO A 880 -44.56 11.83 10.11
N LYS A 881 -43.64 12.20 11.01
CA LYS A 881 -43.99 12.97 12.22
C LYS A 881 -44.37 14.40 11.83
N ARG A 882 -45.65 14.73 11.94
CA ARG A 882 -46.18 16.07 11.58
C ARG A 882 -46.15 17.09 12.72
N GLY A 883 -45.87 16.67 13.95
CA GLY A 883 -45.86 17.51 15.15
C GLY A 883 -47.27 17.89 15.66
N LEU A 884 -48.19 18.19 14.74
CA LEU A 884 -49.62 18.37 15.00
C LEU A 884 -50.44 17.38 14.16
N PRO A 885 -51.63 16.95 14.63
CA PRO A 885 -52.58 16.22 13.81
C PRO A 885 -52.91 17.04 12.57
N GLN A 886 -52.97 16.39 11.41
CA GLN A 886 -53.38 17.06 10.18
C GLN A 886 -54.85 17.44 10.32
N ALA A 887 -55.14 18.72 10.50
CA ALA A 887 -56.51 19.20 10.45
C ALA A 887 -56.99 19.08 9.01
N VAL A 888 -58.15 18.45 8.83
CA VAL A 888 -58.90 18.27 7.57
C VAL A 888 -58.57 16.98 6.79
N GLU A 889 -59.54 16.07 6.77
CA GLU A 889 -59.68 15.02 5.75
C GLU A 889 -59.79 15.67 4.36
N PRO A 890 -59.04 15.23 3.34
CA PRO A 890 -59.33 15.65 1.98
C PRO A 890 -60.72 15.14 1.62
N VAL A 891 -61.69 16.05 1.50
CA VAL A 891 -62.99 15.75 0.88
C VAL A 891 -62.69 15.25 -0.54
N CYS A 892 -63.18 14.04 -0.85
CA CYS A 892 -62.99 13.32 -2.11
C CYS A 892 -63.19 14.18 -3.37
#